data_AF-A0A945X7V7-F1
#
_entry.id   AF-A0A945X7V7-F1
#
_cell.length_a   1.000
_cell.length_b   1.000
_cell.length_c   1.000
_cell.angle_alpha   90.00
_cell.angle_beta   90.00
_cell.angle_gamma   90.00
#
_symmetry.space_group_name_H-M   'P 1'
#
loop_
_entity.id
_entity.type
_entity.pdbx_description
1 polymer ?
#
loop_
_entity_poly.entity_id
_entity_poly.type
_entity_poly.pdbx_seq_one_letter_code
_entity_poly.pdbx_strand_id
1 'polypeptide(L)'
;DMLDFADLISINKFDKKGGLDAIRDVKKQYQRNNTLFDKDVNSMPVYGTIASQFNDPGANSLYKAIMDKFSEKGLGNFNSSFEITDEMSEKIFVIPPNRVRYLSEISENNRAYDKWAIDQKDIAQKLYALQKSLEILANASKEVITHIKKEYETISLDLHPKNKILIDTWEEVQKKYQEKIFKFKVRDRELSIQTDSTSLSGSSIPKISLPKYEAWGDVLKWQLQENVPGEFPFTAGLFPFKREGEDPTRMFAGEGGPERTNKRFHLVSLGMPAKRLSTAFDSVTLYGNDPGERPDIYGKIGNAGVSICCLDDLKKLYSGFELANPMTSVSMTINGPAPMLLAYFMNAAIDQECEKYIKENGLEKQAESKIASIYKNKGVARPKYQGELPEGNNGLGLYLLGVTGDEVLENDIYQKIKVETLTKVRGTVQADILKEDQAQNTCIFSTEFALRMMGDVQEYFIDNGVRNFYSVSISGYHIAEAGANPISQLAFTLANGFTYVEYYLSRGMDINELGPNLSFFFSNGVDPEYAVIGRVARRLWAKAMKNKYGANKRAQMLKYHIQTSGRSLHAQEIDFNDIRTTLQALYAIYDNCNSLHTNAYDEAITTPTEESVRRAMAIQLIINKELGLARNENPIQGSFIIEELTDLVEEAVLTEFDRITERGGVLGAMETMYQRSKIQEESLHYEHLKHSGEFPIIGVNTFLNKKGSPTVIPEEVIRATEEEKQYQITMLDELHKGSKDKSAALLCNLQNAAIQNKNIFGLLMDAGKVCSLGEITNALFEVGGQYRRNM
;
A
#
# COMPACT_ATOMS: atom_id res chain seq x y z
N ASP A 1 -20.20 31.92 -33.39
CA ASP A 1 -19.56 31.17 -34.48
C ASP A 1 -19.65 29.66 -34.28
N MET A 2 -18.89 29.03 -33.37
CA MET A 2 -18.87 27.55 -33.29
C MET A 2 -20.24 26.92 -32.91
N LEU A 3 -21.04 27.58 -32.06
CA LEU A 3 -22.37 27.11 -31.64
C LEU A 3 -23.46 27.31 -32.70
N ASP A 4 -23.21 28.12 -33.73
CA ASP A 4 -24.21 28.44 -34.78
C ASP A 4 -24.28 27.33 -35.85
N PHE A 5 -23.23 26.52 -35.98
CA PHE A 5 -23.10 25.51 -37.04
C PHE A 5 -23.15 24.06 -36.52
N ALA A 6 -23.02 23.84 -35.21
CA ALA A 6 -22.95 22.50 -34.65
C ALA A 6 -24.31 21.78 -34.74
N ASP A 7 -24.35 20.56 -35.30
CA ASP A 7 -25.55 19.72 -35.26
C ASP A 7 -25.80 19.15 -33.84
N LEU A 8 -24.73 18.81 -33.14
CA LEU A 8 -24.71 18.26 -31.78
C LEU A 8 -23.57 18.96 -31.01
N ILE A 9 -23.77 19.21 -29.71
CA ILE A 9 -22.74 19.81 -28.86
C ILE A 9 -22.44 18.88 -27.69
N SER A 10 -21.16 18.62 -27.45
CA SER A 10 -20.66 17.95 -26.25
C SER A 10 -20.01 18.97 -25.33
N ILE A 11 -20.46 19.03 -24.09
CA ILE A 11 -19.79 19.73 -23.00
C ILE A 11 -19.05 18.66 -22.21
N ASN A 12 -17.80 18.42 -22.61
CA ASN A 12 -16.94 17.45 -21.96
C ASN A 12 -16.41 17.95 -20.61
N LYS A 13 -15.86 17.05 -19.79
CA LYS A 13 -15.47 17.33 -18.39
C LYS A 13 -16.66 17.83 -17.57
N PHE A 14 -17.80 17.21 -17.79
CA PHE A 14 -19.05 17.51 -17.10
C PHE A 14 -18.99 17.18 -15.59
N ASP A 15 -17.91 16.52 -15.16
CA ASP A 15 -17.59 16.28 -13.76
C ASP A 15 -17.29 17.58 -12.98
N LYS A 16 -16.84 18.63 -13.68
CA LYS A 16 -16.36 19.88 -13.09
C LYS A 16 -17.47 20.76 -12.53
N LYS A 17 -17.07 21.61 -11.57
CA LYS A 17 -17.93 22.61 -10.94
C LYS A 17 -18.55 23.51 -12.02
N GLY A 18 -19.86 23.68 -11.97
CA GLY A 18 -20.62 24.48 -12.95
C GLY A 18 -21.04 23.73 -14.21
N GLY A 19 -20.80 22.41 -14.32
CA GLY A 19 -21.26 21.61 -15.46
C GLY A 19 -22.78 21.76 -15.73
N LEU A 20 -23.61 21.67 -14.69
CA LEU A 20 -25.07 21.83 -14.79
C LEU A 20 -25.49 23.22 -15.30
N ASP A 21 -24.81 24.28 -14.84
CA ASP A 21 -25.08 25.63 -15.34
C ASP A 21 -24.60 25.77 -16.80
N ALA A 22 -23.43 25.22 -17.12
CA ALA A 22 -22.86 25.25 -18.47
C ALA A 22 -23.79 24.56 -19.49
N ILE A 23 -24.33 23.36 -19.20
CA ILE A 23 -25.27 22.70 -20.13
C ILE A 23 -26.56 23.48 -20.29
N ARG A 24 -27.11 24.05 -19.21
CA ARG A 24 -28.31 24.87 -19.28
C ARG A 24 -28.09 26.09 -20.16
N ASP A 25 -26.97 26.79 -19.96
CA ASP A 25 -26.70 28.05 -20.64
C ASP A 25 -26.35 27.82 -22.11
N VAL A 26 -25.62 26.75 -22.44
CA VAL A 26 -25.34 26.34 -23.82
C VAL A 26 -26.62 25.84 -24.51
N LYS A 27 -27.50 25.10 -23.84
CA LYS A 27 -28.82 24.72 -24.39
C LYS A 27 -29.65 25.94 -24.75
N LYS A 28 -29.72 26.94 -23.87
CA LYS A 28 -30.40 28.22 -24.16
C LYS A 28 -29.76 28.96 -25.32
N GLN A 29 -28.43 28.96 -25.41
CA GLN A 29 -27.73 29.63 -26.50
C GLN A 29 -27.96 28.92 -27.83
N TYR A 30 -27.91 27.59 -27.86
CA TYR A 30 -28.22 26.79 -29.04
C TYR A 30 -29.65 27.05 -29.54
N GLN A 31 -30.62 27.09 -28.63
CA GLN A 31 -32.01 27.40 -28.96
C GLN A 31 -32.14 28.78 -29.63
N ARG A 32 -31.45 29.79 -29.10
CA ARG A 32 -31.44 31.16 -29.65
C ARG A 32 -30.81 31.20 -31.05
N ASN A 33 -29.65 30.56 -31.21
CA ASN A 33 -28.90 30.56 -32.46
C ASN A 33 -29.68 29.88 -33.60
N ASN A 34 -30.49 28.87 -33.27
CA ASN A 34 -31.29 28.12 -34.25
C ASN A 34 -32.76 28.56 -34.30
N THR A 35 -33.14 29.63 -33.57
CA THR A 35 -34.53 30.15 -33.51
C THR A 35 -35.60 29.13 -33.10
N LEU A 36 -35.24 28.16 -32.24
CA LEU A 36 -36.12 27.06 -31.79
C LEU A 36 -36.93 27.40 -30.52
N PHE A 37 -37.53 28.59 -30.47
CA PHE A 37 -38.25 29.08 -29.28
C PHE A 37 -39.56 28.33 -28.99
N ASP A 38 -40.05 27.55 -29.94
CA ASP A 38 -41.22 26.68 -29.85
C ASP A 38 -40.92 25.32 -29.20
N LYS A 39 -39.65 24.94 -29.06
CA LYS A 39 -39.21 23.68 -28.44
C LYS A 39 -38.74 23.88 -27.00
N ASP A 40 -38.88 22.83 -26.17
CA ASP A 40 -38.32 22.85 -24.81
C ASP A 40 -36.78 22.92 -24.84
N VAL A 41 -36.21 23.75 -23.97
CA VAL A 41 -34.76 23.94 -23.85
C VAL A 41 -34.05 22.62 -23.53
N ASN A 42 -34.67 21.75 -22.74
CA ASN A 42 -34.04 20.47 -22.37
C ASN A 42 -33.87 19.52 -23.57
N SER A 43 -34.67 19.68 -24.63
CA SER A 43 -34.60 18.88 -25.86
C SER A 43 -33.49 19.29 -26.83
N MET A 44 -32.79 20.41 -26.56
CA MET A 44 -31.69 20.86 -27.41
C MET A 44 -30.55 19.82 -27.41
N PRO A 45 -29.90 19.56 -28.56
CA PRO A 45 -28.91 18.50 -28.75
C PRO A 45 -27.54 18.85 -28.13
N VAL A 46 -27.55 19.17 -26.85
CA VAL A 46 -26.39 19.50 -26.03
C VAL A 46 -26.28 18.46 -24.93
N TYR A 47 -25.16 17.74 -24.92
CA TYR A 47 -24.91 16.60 -24.05
C TYR A 47 -23.74 16.94 -23.11
N GLY A 48 -23.93 16.70 -21.82
CA GLY A 48 -22.83 16.73 -20.86
C GLY A 48 -22.13 15.38 -20.89
N THR A 49 -20.82 15.35 -21.13
CA THR A 49 -20.06 14.10 -21.22
C THR A 49 -18.83 14.14 -20.32
N ILE A 50 -18.38 12.96 -19.89
CA ILE A 50 -17.18 12.76 -19.08
C ILE A 50 -16.37 11.69 -19.77
N ALA A 51 -15.63 12.06 -20.83
CA ALA A 51 -14.87 11.09 -21.64
C ALA A 51 -13.68 10.42 -20.90
N SER A 52 -13.38 10.88 -19.68
CA SER A 52 -12.44 10.26 -18.75
C SER A 52 -13.09 9.17 -17.88
N GLN A 53 -14.41 9.22 -17.69
CA GLN A 53 -15.17 8.24 -16.93
C GLN A 53 -15.48 7.05 -17.83
N PHE A 54 -15.20 5.85 -17.32
CA PHE A 54 -15.56 4.63 -18.01
C PHE A 54 -17.09 4.45 -18.02
N ASN A 55 -17.63 4.01 -19.17
CA ASN A 55 -19.07 3.82 -19.40
C ASN A 55 -19.91 5.07 -19.03
N ASP A 56 -19.39 6.26 -19.35
CA ASP A 56 -20.07 7.52 -19.10
C ASP A 56 -21.45 7.56 -19.79
N PRO A 57 -22.53 7.77 -19.03
CA PRO A 57 -23.89 7.80 -19.58
C PRO A 57 -24.09 8.95 -20.56
N GLY A 58 -23.39 10.07 -20.32
CA GLY A 58 -23.40 11.23 -21.19
C GLY A 58 -22.80 10.92 -22.57
N ALA A 59 -21.63 10.29 -22.59
CA ALA A 59 -20.95 9.84 -23.80
C ALA A 59 -21.77 8.79 -24.57
N ASN A 60 -22.41 7.86 -23.86
CA ASN A 60 -23.30 6.87 -24.45
C ASN A 60 -24.53 7.52 -25.10
N SER A 61 -25.13 8.52 -24.43
CA SER A 61 -26.24 9.30 -24.99
C SER A 61 -25.82 10.09 -26.24
N LEU A 62 -24.63 10.70 -26.19
CA LEU A 62 -24.05 11.40 -27.34
C LEU A 62 -23.76 10.45 -28.51
N TYR A 63 -23.22 9.25 -28.24
CA TYR A 63 -22.98 8.23 -29.27
C TYR A 63 -24.29 7.86 -29.99
N LYS A 64 -25.37 7.60 -29.26
CA LYS A 64 -26.67 7.29 -29.85
C LYS A 64 -27.17 8.45 -30.71
N ALA A 65 -27.07 9.69 -30.20
CA ALA A 65 -27.45 10.88 -30.96
C ALA A 65 -26.62 11.06 -32.25
N ILE A 66 -25.32 10.74 -32.23
CA ILE A 66 -24.46 10.76 -33.43
C ILE A 66 -24.93 9.71 -34.45
N MET A 67 -25.19 8.47 -34.02
CA MET A 67 -25.67 7.40 -34.90
C MET A 67 -27.00 7.76 -35.56
N ASP A 68 -27.93 8.32 -34.77
CA ASP A 68 -29.23 8.76 -35.27
C ASP A 68 -29.05 9.93 -36.25
N LYS A 69 -28.16 10.89 -35.96
CA LYS A 69 -27.86 12.02 -36.86
C LYS A 69 -27.21 11.58 -38.19
N PHE A 70 -26.34 10.59 -38.17
CA PHE A 70 -25.77 10.02 -39.40
C PHE A 70 -26.82 9.33 -40.26
N SER A 71 -27.76 8.63 -39.62
CA SER A 71 -28.90 8.01 -40.30
C SER A 71 -29.83 9.07 -40.90
N GLU A 72 -30.13 10.15 -40.16
CA GLU A 72 -30.91 11.31 -40.65
C GLU A 72 -30.26 11.98 -41.87
N LYS A 73 -28.92 12.12 -41.87
CA LYS A 73 -28.17 12.71 -42.99
C LYS A 73 -27.95 11.76 -44.17
N GLY A 74 -28.47 10.52 -44.10
CA GLY A 74 -28.34 9.54 -45.17
C GLY A 74 -26.90 9.05 -45.39
N LEU A 75 -26.05 9.09 -44.35
CA LEU A 75 -24.63 8.70 -44.43
C LEU A 75 -24.42 7.17 -44.30
N GLY A 76 -25.49 6.40 -44.06
CA GLY A 76 -25.45 4.95 -43.89
C GLY A 76 -26.56 4.46 -42.98
N ASN A 77 -26.66 3.13 -42.81
CA ASN A 77 -27.58 2.51 -41.86
C ASN A 77 -26.87 2.27 -40.52
N PHE A 78 -26.97 3.23 -39.60
CA PHE A 78 -26.27 3.21 -38.31
C PHE A 78 -27.20 2.80 -37.15
N ASN A 79 -27.99 1.75 -37.34
CA ASN A 79 -28.84 1.20 -36.26
C ASN A 79 -27.98 0.55 -35.17
N SER A 80 -27.79 1.26 -34.07
CA SER A 80 -27.11 0.73 -32.88
C SER A 80 -28.02 -0.21 -32.09
N SER A 81 -27.48 -1.36 -31.65
CA SER A 81 -28.12 -2.28 -30.69
C SER A 81 -27.90 -1.88 -29.23
N PHE A 82 -27.27 -0.72 -28.98
CA PHE A 82 -27.00 -0.21 -27.65
C PHE A 82 -28.27 0.41 -27.05
N GLU A 83 -28.68 -0.07 -25.87
CA GLU A 83 -29.82 0.47 -25.11
C GLU A 83 -29.30 1.31 -23.93
N ILE A 84 -29.82 2.53 -23.78
CA ILE A 84 -29.55 3.39 -22.62
C ILE A 84 -30.48 2.93 -21.50
N THR A 85 -29.96 2.36 -20.42
CA THR A 85 -30.77 1.98 -19.25
C THR A 85 -30.72 3.06 -18.17
N ASP A 86 -31.82 3.25 -17.42
CA ASP A 86 -31.92 4.28 -16.37
C ASP A 86 -30.89 4.08 -15.23
N GLU A 87 -30.47 2.84 -14.97
CA GLU A 87 -29.41 2.48 -14.00
C GLU A 87 -28.03 3.06 -14.37
N MET A 88 -27.83 3.47 -15.63
CA MET A 88 -26.61 4.15 -16.04
C MET A 88 -26.62 5.61 -15.58
N SER A 89 -27.75 6.24 -15.24
CA SER A 89 -27.87 7.70 -15.17
C SER A 89 -27.23 8.41 -13.96
N GLU A 90 -26.86 7.70 -12.89
CA GLU A 90 -26.30 8.33 -11.69
C GLU A 90 -24.77 8.45 -11.72
N LYS A 91 -24.29 9.69 -11.49
CA LYS A 91 -22.88 10.04 -11.48
C LYS A 91 -22.18 9.48 -10.24
N ILE A 92 -21.28 8.52 -10.43
CA ILE A 92 -20.44 7.97 -9.36
C ILE A 92 -19.17 8.81 -9.25
N PHE A 93 -19.00 9.54 -8.16
CA PHE A 93 -17.76 10.24 -7.87
C PHE A 93 -16.86 9.35 -7.00
N VAL A 94 -15.59 9.22 -7.34
CA VAL A 94 -14.60 8.61 -6.44
C VAL A 94 -14.48 9.41 -5.14
N ILE A 95 -14.37 10.74 -5.24
CA ILE A 95 -14.39 11.63 -4.09
C ILE A 95 -15.56 12.60 -4.27
N PRO A 96 -16.53 12.63 -3.34
CA PRO A 96 -17.65 13.56 -3.40
C PRO A 96 -17.18 15.03 -3.48
N PRO A 97 -17.81 15.89 -4.30
CA PRO A 97 -17.38 17.28 -4.48
C PRO A 97 -17.29 18.12 -3.19
N ASN A 98 -18.10 17.81 -2.19
CA ASN A 98 -18.08 18.46 -0.88
C ASN A 98 -16.89 18.02 0.01
N ARG A 99 -16.16 16.97 -0.38
CA ARG A 99 -15.00 16.44 0.34
C ARG A 99 -13.67 16.78 -0.30
N VAL A 100 -13.64 17.54 -1.40
CA VAL A 100 -12.42 17.86 -2.17
C VAL A 100 -11.32 18.54 -1.35
N ARG A 101 -11.66 19.22 -0.24
CA ARG A 101 -10.71 19.92 0.65
C ARG A 101 -10.18 19.08 1.83
N TYR A 102 -10.40 17.77 1.82
CA TYR A 102 -9.99 16.85 2.91
C TYR A 102 -8.54 17.01 3.36
N LEU A 103 -7.58 17.24 2.46
CA LEU A 103 -6.16 17.41 2.82
C LEU A 103 -5.91 18.69 3.62
N SER A 104 -6.45 19.84 3.21
CA SER A 104 -6.36 21.06 4.03
C SER A 104 -7.11 20.94 5.35
N GLU A 105 -8.25 20.24 5.40
CA GLU A 105 -8.93 19.97 6.68
C GLU A 105 -8.06 19.14 7.64
N ILE A 106 -7.25 18.22 7.11
CA ILE A 106 -6.24 17.47 7.88
C ILE A 106 -5.10 18.40 8.31
N SER A 107 -4.59 19.25 7.41
CA SER A 107 -3.53 20.21 7.75
C SER A 107 -3.96 21.19 8.84
N GLU A 108 -5.16 21.76 8.73
CA GLU A 108 -5.76 22.61 9.76
C GLU A 108 -5.92 21.85 11.09
N ASN A 109 -6.38 20.60 11.05
CA ASN A 109 -6.55 19.77 12.23
C ASN A 109 -5.23 19.48 12.96
N ASN A 110 -4.19 19.10 12.23
CA ASN A 110 -2.90 18.75 12.80
C ASN A 110 -2.20 19.99 13.38
N ARG A 111 -2.19 21.12 12.66
CA ARG A 111 -1.68 22.40 13.17
C ARG A 111 -2.45 22.87 14.41
N ALA A 112 -3.77 22.69 14.43
CA ALA A 112 -4.60 23.01 15.60
C ALA A 112 -4.26 22.14 16.81
N TYR A 113 -4.00 20.84 16.61
CA TYR A 113 -3.53 19.96 17.67
C TYR A 113 -2.17 20.40 18.23
N ASP A 114 -1.24 20.79 17.36
CA ASP A 114 0.10 21.22 17.78
C ASP A 114 0.06 22.53 18.56
N LYS A 115 -0.73 23.49 18.09
CA LYS A 115 -1.01 24.71 18.84
C LYS A 115 -1.62 24.40 20.21
N TRP A 116 -2.65 23.55 20.25
CA TRP A 116 -3.28 23.13 21.51
C TRP A 116 -2.29 22.45 22.46
N ALA A 117 -1.41 21.59 21.95
CA ALA A 117 -0.39 20.93 22.77
C ALA A 117 0.61 21.93 23.36
N ILE A 118 1.00 22.97 22.61
CA ILE A 118 1.86 24.06 23.08
C ILE A 118 1.15 24.88 24.15
N ASP A 119 -0.10 25.31 23.90
CA ASP A 119 -0.89 26.09 24.87
C ASP A 119 -1.05 25.32 26.20
N GLN A 120 -1.32 24.01 26.13
CA GLN A 120 -1.45 23.14 27.30
C GLN A 120 -0.13 22.91 28.03
N LYS A 121 0.99 22.79 27.31
CA LYS A 121 2.34 22.75 27.88
C LYS A 121 2.63 24.04 28.66
N ASP A 122 2.32 25.20 28.12
CA ASP A 122 2.59 26.47 28.79
C ASP A 122 1.73 26.67 30.05
N ILE A 123 0.48 26.19 30.04
CA ILE A 123 -0.37 26.12 31.24
C ILE A 123 0.24 25.19 32.29
N ALA A 124 0.63 23.97 31.90
CA ALA A 124 1.27 23.01 32.80
C ALA A 124 2.58 23.57 33.41
N GLN A 125 3.36 24.32 32.63
CA GLN A 125 4.58 24.97 33.10
C GLN A 125 4.29 26.04 34.17
N LYS A 126 3.26 26.86 33.98
CA LYS A 126 2.82 27.85 34.98
C LYS A 126 2.38 27.17 36.28
N LEU A 127 1.60 26.10 36.18
CA LEU A 127 1.15 25.32 37.34
C LEU A 127 2.33 24.71 38.11
N TYR A 128 3.33 24.18 37.40
CA TYR A 128 4.54 23.67 38.02
C TYR A 128 5.32 24.77 38.75
N ALA A 129 5.46 25.95 38.14
CA ALA A 129 6.14 27.10 38.76
C ALA A 129 5.42 27.58 40.03
N LEU A 130 4.09 27.61 40.03
CA LEU A 130 3.29 27.96 41.22
C LEU A 130 3.41 26.89 42.31
N GLN A 131 3.41 25.61 41.94
CA GLN A 131 3.63 24.49 42.86
C GLN A 131 5.01 24.59 43.52
N LYS A 132 6.07 24.84 42.75
CA LYS A 132 7.42 25.06 43.28
C LYS A 132 7.52 26.31 44.14
N SER A 133 6.79 27.36 43.79
CA SER A 133 6.72 28.57 44.62
C SER A 133 6.07 28.28 45.98
N LEU A 134 5.01 27.46 46.03
CA LEU A 134 4.39 27.02 47.28
C LEU A 134 5.35 26.20 48.14
N GLU A 135 6.16 25.32 47.53
CA GLU A 135 7.18 24.54 48.24
C GLU A 135 8.28 25.45 48.84
N ILE A 136 8.80 26.39 48.04
CA ILE A 136 9.85 27.33 48.48
C ILE A 136 9.33 28.27 49.58
N LEU A 137 8.09 28.75 49.44
CA LEU A 137 7.45 29.71 50.33
C LEU A 137 6.56 29.04 51.39
N ALA A 138 6.82 27.79 51.74
CA ALA A 138 6.00 27.03 52.70
C ALA A 138 5.88 27.72 54.08
N ASN A 139 6.88 28.52 54.47
CA ASN A 139 6.92 29.29 55.72
C ASN A 139 6.57 30.78 55.55
N ALA A 140 6.11 31.20 54.37
CA ALA A 140 5.70 32.59 54.14
C ALA A 140 4.35 32.90 54.83
N SER A 141 3.90 34.15 54.74
CA SER A 141 2.62 34.55 55.32
C SER A 141 1.45 33.77 54.69
N LYS A 142 0.42 33.50 55.49
CA LYS A 142 -0.80 32.82 55.01
C LYS A 142 -1.43 33.53 53.81
N GLU A 143 -1.31 34.86 53.76
CA GLU A 143 -1.81 35.67 52.67
C GLU A 143 -1.10 35.35 51.35
N VAL A 144 0.24 35.26 51.35
CA VAL A 144 1.03 34.91 50.16
C VAL A 144 0.68 33.50 49.67
N ILE A 145 0.64 32.53 50.58
CA ILE A 145 0.27 31.13 50.25
C ILE A 145 -1.14 31.07 49.65
N THR A 146 -2.10 31.81 50.22
CA THR A 146 -3.49 31.84 49.74
C THR A 146 -3.60 32.45 48.34
N HIS A 147 -2.86 33.53 48.06
CA HIS A 147 -2.84 34.13 46.72
C HIS A 147 -2.27 33.18 45.67
N ILE A 148 -1.14 32.52 45.97
CA ILE A 148 -0.52 31.56 45.05
C ILE A 148 -1.45 30.37 44.79
N LYS A 149 -2.11 29.83 45.83
CA LYS A 149 -3.10 28.75 45.67
C LYS A 149 -4.30 29.17 44.82
N LYS A 150 -4.82 30.37 45.03
CA LYS A 150 -5.93 30.90 44.23
C LYS A 150 -5.55 31.04 42.75
N GLU A 151 -4.33 31.50 42.47
CA GLU A 151 -3.83 31.59 41.10
C GLU A 151 -3.64 30.20 40.48
N TYR A 152 -3.11 29.24 41.25
CA TYR A 152 -2.99 27.85 40.82
C TYR A 152 -4.35 27.25 40.45
N GLU A 153 -5.36 27.41 41.32
CA GLU A 153 -6.72 26.94 41.07
C GLU A 153 -7.31 27.57 39.82
N THR A 154 -7.12 28.88 39.63
CA THR A 154 -7.61 29.61 38.45
C THR A 154 -7.00 29.07 37.16
N ILE A 155 -5.67 28.97 37.09
CA ILE A 155 -4.95 28.45 35.90
C ILE A 155 -5.26 26.97 35.68
N SER A 156 -5.52 26.20 36.73
CA SER A 156 -5.80 24.76 36.62
C SER A 156 -7.08 24.46 35.84
N LEU A 157 -8.03 25.42 35.80
CA LEU A 157 -9.27 25.30 35.02
C LEU A 157 -9.01 25.32 33.50
N ASP A 158 -7.91 25.93 33.07
CA ASP A 158 -7.53 26.00 31.65
C ASP A 158 -6.77 24.74 31.18
N LEU A 159 -6.29 23.92 32.11
CA LEU A 159 -5.63 22.65 31.81
C LEU A 159 -6.68 21.58 31.51
N HIS A 160 -6.59 20.96 30.35
CA HIS A 160 -7.49 19.90 29.95
C HIS A 160 -7.40 18.70 30.93
N PRO A 161 -8.53 18.14 31.42
CA PRO A 161 -8.50 17.12 32.47
C PRO A 161 -7.66 15.88 32.13
N LYS A 162 -7.67 15.43 30.86
CA LYS A 162 -6.84 14.31 30.42
C LYS A 162 -5.33 14.62 30.50
N ASN A 163 -4.93 15.88 30.33
CA ASN A 163 -3.53 16.29 30.43
C ASN A 163 -3.07 16.31 31.89
N LYS A 164 -3.96 16.66 32.83
CA LYS A 164 -3.68 16.52 34.27
C LYS A 164 -3.40 15.07 34.66
N ILE A 165 -4.19 14.12 34.13
CA ILE A 165 -3.94 12.69 34.34
C ILE A 165 -2.56 12.28 33.81
N LEU A 166 -2.15 12.74 32.62
CA LEU A 166 -0.82 12.45 32.06
C LEU A 166 0.32 12.98 32.93
N ILE A 167 0.14 14.15 33.57
CA ILE A 167 1.13 14.72 34.49
C ILE A 167 1.16 13.90 35.78
N ASP A 168 0.01 13.63 36.38
CA ASP A 168 -0.11 13.00 37.70
C ASP A 168 0.35 11.53 37.70
N THR A 169 0.19 10.84 36.56
CA THR A 169 0.56 9.43 36.40
C THR A 169 1.96 9.23 35.83
N TRP A 170 2.72 10.30 35.55
CA TRP A 170 4.03 10.19 34.90
C TRP A 170 5.04 9.36 35.72
N GLU A 171 5.06 9.52 37.05
CA GLU A 171 5.91 8.70 37.92
C GLU A 171 5.56 7.22 37.87
N GLU A 172 4.28 6.87 37.68
CA GLU A 172 3.83 5.48 37.52
C GLU A 172 4.32 4.90 36.20
N VAL A 173 4.26 5.69 35.12
CA VAL A 173 4.82 5.32 33.81
C VAL A 173 6.32 5.08 33.93
N GLN A 174 7.05 5.96 34.61
CA GLN A 174 8.49 5.80 34.84
C GLN A 174 8.81 4.51 35.59
N LYS A 175 8.10 4.24 36.70
CA LYS A 175 8.27 3.00 37.47
C LYS A 175 7.99 1.77 36.61
N LYS A 176 6.91 1.79 35.82
CA LYS A 176 6.51 0.67 34.95
C LYS A 176 7.60 0.29 33.94
N TYR A 177 8.31 1.26 33.36
CA TYR A 177 9.41 0.99 32.42
C TYR A 177 10.77 0.71 33.11
N GLN A 178 10.89 0.99 34.41
CA GLN A 178 12.07 0.65 35.23
C GLN A 178 11.98 -0.74 35.87
N GLU A 179 10.77 -1.32 35.99
CA GLU A 179 10.60 -2.71 36.40
C GLU A 179 11.31 -3.66 35.43
N LYS A 180 11.89 -4.76 35.93
CA LYS A 180 12.60 -5.74 35.07
C LYS A 180 11.71 -6.42 34.03
N ILE A 181 10.41 -6.54 34.31
CA ILE A 181 9.45 -7.23 33.45
C ILE A 181 8.26 -6.31 33.23
N PHE A 182 8.01 -5.95 31.98
CA PHE A 182 6.82 -5.21 31.60
C PHE A 182 5.73 -6.17 31.15
N LYS A 183 4.55 -6.06 31.77
CA LYS A 183 3.36 -6.85 31.42
C LYS A 183 2.35 -6.01 30.65
N PHE A 184 1.82 -6.58 29.57
CA PHE A 184 0.78 -5.94 28.77
C PHE A 184 -0.14 -6.96 28.11
N LYS A 185 -1.36 -6.53 27.77
CA LYS A 185 -2.34 -7.38 27.10
C LYS A 185 -2.37 -7.10 25.60
N VAL A 186 -2.34 -8.15 24.80
CA VAL A 186 -2.61 -8.11 23.36
C VAL A 186 -3.82 -8.99 23.09
N ARG A 187 -4.96 -8.35 22.81
CA ARG A 187 -6.28 -9.03 22.79
C ARG A 187 -6.49 -9.72 24.14
N ASP A 188 -6.74 -11.03 24.15
CA ASP A 188 -7.01 -11.81 25.36
C ASP A 188 -5.76 -12.45 25.99
N ARG A 189 -4.56 -12.17 25.46
CA ARG A 189 -3.29 -12.76 25.93
C ARG A 189 -2.47 -11.75 26.72
N GLU A 190 -2.01 -12.13 27.91
CA GLU A 190 -1.00 -11.38 28.66
C GLU A 190 0.39 -11.77 28.16
N LEU A 191 1.17 -10.76 27.78
CA LEU A 191 2.56 -10.89 27.37
C LEU A 191 3.44 -10.20 28.40
N SER A 192 4.61 -10.78 28.64
CA SER A 192 5.63 -10.23 29.52
C SER A 192 6.93 -10.11 28.75
N ILE A 193 7.62 -8.98 28.88
CA ILE A 193 8.90 -8.75 28.20
C ILE A 193 9.92 -8.16 29.18
N GLN A 194 11.19 -8.54 29.03
CA GLN A 194 12.28 -7.89 29.76
C GLN A 194 12.42 -6.45 29.27
N THR A 195 12.59 -5.51 30.20
CA THR A 195 12.72 -4.07 29.90
C THR A 195 14.15 -3.63 29.65
N ASP A 196 15.13 -4.48 29.97
CA ASP A 196 16.55 -4.23 29.79
C ASP A 196 17.26 -5.42 29.14
N SER A 197 18.49 -5.17 28.69
CA SER A 197 19.42 -6.18 28.21
C SER A 197 20.81 -5.93 28.79
N THR A 198 21.54 -6.98 29.13
CA THR A 198 22.87 -6.86 29.75
C THR A 198 23.95 -6.88 28.66
N SER A 199 24.77 -5.83 28.62
CA SER A 199 25.95 -5.76 27.75
C SER A 199 27.10 -6.65 28.25
N LEU A 200 28.10 -6.89 27.40
CA LEU A 200 29.32 -7.62 27.77
C LEU A 200 30.08 -6.99 28.94
N SER A 201 29.98 -5.66 29.11
CA SER A 201 30.57 -4.93 30.24
C SER A 201 29.74 -5.01 31.53
N GLY A 202 28.63 -5.74 31.54
CA GLY A 202 27.72 -5.86 32.68
C GLY A 202 26.78 -4.68 32.87
N SER A 203 26.78 -3.69 31.97
CA SER A 203 25.81 -2.58 32.03
C SER A 203 24.43 -3.06 31.58
N SER A 204 23.40 -2.72 32.35
CA SER A 204 21.99 -2.89 32.00
C SER A 204 21.58 -1.77 31.04
N ILE A 205 21.22 -2.14 29.82
CA ILE A 205 20.79 -1.24 28.74
C ILE A 205 19.28 -1.30 28.64
N PRO A 206 18.55 -0.22 28.95
CA PRO A 206 17.09 -0.21 28.87
C PRO A 206 16.63 -0.28 27.41
N LYS A 207 15.61 -1.10 27.15
CA LYS A 207 14.93 -1.15 25.85
C LYS A 207 14.21 0.16 25.56
N ILE A 208 13.62 0.81 26.55
CA ILE A 208 12.99 2.13 26.41
C ILE A 208 13.61 3.11 27.40
N SER A 209 14.19 4.19 26.89
CA SER A 209 14.73 5.28 27.69
C SER A 209 13.69 6.39 27.84
N LEU A 210 13.47 6.87 29.07
CA LEU A 210 12.52 7.95 29.36
C LEU A 210 13.25 9.27 29.62
N PRO A 211 12.65 10.43 29.31
CA PRO A 211 13.24 11.71 29.63
C PRO A 211 13.34 11.92 31.14
N LYS A 212 14.36 12.68 31.55
CA LYS A 212 14.61 13.07 32.95
C LYS A 212 14.04 14.46 33.27
N TYR A 213 12.97 14.86 32.58
CA TYR A 213 12.35 16.16 32.80
C TYR A 213 11.65 16.20 34.17
N GLU A 214 11.77 17.33 34.85
CA GLU A 214 11.05 17.58 36.11
C GLU A 214 9.86 18.53 35.91
N ALA A 215 9.99 19.47 34.97
CA ALA A 215 8.98 20.48 34.72
C ALA A 215 7.75 19.87 34.00
N TRP A 216 6.55 20.17 34.50
CA TRP A 216 5.32 19.61 33.95
C TRP A 216 5.06 20.03 32.50
N GLY A 217 5.54 21.20 32.07
CA GLY A 217 5.43 21.65 30.69
C GLY A 217 6.16 20.69 29.74
N ASP A 218 7.44 20.44 29.98
CA ASP A 218 8.26 19.57 29.12
C ASP A 218 7.78 18.12 29.12
N VAL A 219 7.40 17.60 30.30
CA VAL A 219 6.79 16.27 30.44
C VAL A 219 5.50 16.17 29.62
N LEU A 220 4.62 17.17 29.68
CA LEU A 220 3.36 17.16 28.94
C LEU A 220 3.59 17.28 27.43
N LYS A 221 4.45 18.20 26.98
CA LYS A 221 4.78 18.33 25.55
C LYS A 221 5.30 17.02 24.99
N TRP A 222 6.24 16.39 25.68
CA TRP A 222 6.82 15.11 25.25
C TRP A 222 5.76 14.01 25.15
N GLN A 223 4.88 13.87 26.13
CA GLN A 223 3.78 12.89 26.10
C GLN A 223 2.75 13.16 24.99
N LEU A 224 2.51 14.42 24.63
CA LEU A 224 1.54 14.79 23.59
C LEU A 224 2.09 14.71 22.15
N GLN A 225 3.42 14.85 21.97
CA GLN A 225 4.05 14.92 20.65
C GLN A 225 4.84 13.67 20.27
N GLU A 226 5.48 13.00 21.22
CA GLU A 226 6.36 11.86 20.93
C GLU A 226 5.91 10.59 21.65
N ASN A 227 5.70 10.72 22.95
CA ASN A 227 5.33 9.65 23.89
C ASN A 227 6.25 8.41 23.82
N VAL A 228 5.99 7.42 24.68
CA VAL A 228 6.58 6.08 24.56
C VAL A 228 5.98 5.34 23.34
N PRO A 229 6.71 4.38 22.74
CA PRO A 229 6.13 3.47 21.76
C PRO A 229 4.85 2.81 22.30
N GLY A 230 3.84 2.65 21.43
CA GLY A 230 2.55 2.04 21.81
C GLY A 230 1.51 3.00 22.38
N GLU A 231 1.86 4.28 22.58
CA GLU A 231 0.92 5.31 23.02
C GLU A 231 0.81 6.46 22.02
N PHE A 232 -0.36 7.10 21.98
CA PHE A 232 -0.65 8.20 21.07
C PHE A 232 0.33 9.37 21.29
N PRO A 233 0.87 10.01 20.24
CA PRO A 233 0.54 9.85 18.80
C PRO A 233 1.40 8.81 18.04
N PHE A 234 1.94 7.81 18.74
CA PHE A 234 2.71 6.68 18.18
C PHE A 234 3.98 7.07 17.44
N THR A 235 4.50 8.27 17.65
CA THR A 235 5.68 8.83 16.99
C THR A 235 6.88 7.86 17.08
N ALA A 236 7.13 7.31 18.27
CA ALA A 236 8.25 6.39 18.53
C ALA A 236 7.96 4.90 18.19
N GLY A 237 6.75 4.56 17.76
CA GLY A 237 6.37 3.20 17.41
C GLY A 237 4.97 2.81 17.85
N LEU A 238 4.44 1.72 17.27
CA LEU A 238 3.04 1.30 17.43
C LEU A 238 2.80 0.37 18.62
N PHE A 239 3.85 -0.28 19.12
CA PHE A 239 3.79 -1.26 20.20
C PHE A 239 4.75 -0.85 21.31
N PRO A 240 4.46 -1.18 22.58
CA PRO A 240 5.33 -0.84 23.71
C PRO A 240 6.77 -1.32 23.54
N PHE A 241 6.94 -2.47 22.90
CA PHE A 241 8.23 -3.06 22.54
C PHE A 241 8.14 -3.74 21.18
N LYS A 242 9.30 -3.92 20.52
CA LYS A 242 9.48 -4.74 19.33
C LYS A 242 9.14 -6.20 19.61
N ARG A 243 8.76 -6.95 18.57
CA ARG A 243 8.43 -8.38 18.71
C ARG A 243 9.70 -9.18 18.94
N GLU A 244 9.68 -10.07 19.93
CA GLU A 244 10.72 -11.09 20.10
C GLU A 244 10.42 -12.29 19.17
N GLY A 245 11.40 -12.74 18.40
CA GLY A 245 11.30 -13.92 17.53
C GLY A 245 10.68 -13.70 16.13
N GLU A 246 10.25 -12.49 15.80
CA GLU A 246 9.79 -12.12 14.44
C GLU A 246 10.52 -10.84 13.99
N ASP A 247 11.72 -11.01 13.44
CA ASP A 247 12.51 -9.91 12.88
C ASP A 247 11.72 -9.20 11.75
N PRO A 248 11.90 -7.89 11.54
CA PRO A 248 11.20 -7.15 10.49
C PRO A 248 11.65 -7.55 9.06
N THR A 249 12.67 -8.40 8.96
CA THR A 249 13.27 -8.87 7.71
C THR A 249 12.23 -9.47 6.78
N ARG A 250 12.19 -8.91 5.57
CA ARG A 250 11.35 -9.38 4.47
C ARG A 250 12.13 -9.19 3.18
N MET A 251 12.59 -10.30 2.60
CA MET A 251 13.37 -10.28 1.36
C MET A 251 12.46 -10.38 0.15
N PHE A 252 12.77 -9.53 -0.83
CA PHE A 252 12.13 -9.49 -2.14
C PHE A 252 12.74 -10.58 -3.03
N ALA A 253 11.91 -11.43 -3.63
CA ALA A 253 12.35 -12.48 -4.53
C ALA A 253 11.32 -12.73 -5.63
N GLY A 254 11.83 -13.04 -6.83
CA GLY A 254 11.03 -13.38 -8.00
C GLY A 254 11.93 -13.47 -9.22
N GLU A 255 12.06 -14.67 -9.77
CA GLU A 255 12.83 -14.95 -10.99
C GLU A 255 12.35 -16.24 -11.65
N GLY A 256 12.31 -16.26 -12.98
CA GLY A 256 11.96 -17.45 -13.75
C GLY A 256 10.52 -17.92 -13.54
N GLY A 257 10.34 -19.24 -13.48
CA GLY A 257 9.06 -19.88 -13.20
C GLY A 257 8.72 -19.94 -11.70
N PRO A 258 7.48 -20.34 -11.37
CA PRO A 258 7.02 -20.49 -9.98
C PRO A 258 7.94 -21.35 -9.10
N GLU A 259 8.46 -22.46 -9.63
CA GLU A 259 9.30 -23.42 -8.92
C GLU A 259 10.68 -22.85 -8.56
N ARG A 260 11.29 -22.07 -9.47
CA ARG A 260 12.58 -21.42 -9.20
C ARG A 260 12.44 -20.39 -8.09
N THR A 261 11.38 -19.58 -8.14
CA THR A 261 11.09 -18.61 -7.09
C THR A 261 10.71 -19.31 -5.76
N ASN A 262 9.96 -20.42 -5.81
CA ASN A 262 9.66 -21.24 -4.63
C ASN A 262 10.95 -21.73 -3.94
N LYS A 263 11.89 -22.27 -4.72
CA LYS A 263 13.23 -22.67 -4.23
C LYS A 263 13.95 -21.50 -3.55
N ARG A 264 13.93 -20.30 -4.14
CA ARG A 264 14.52 -19.11 -3.52
C ARG A 264 13.83 -18.74 -2.21
N PHE A 265 12.49 -18.80 -2.13
CA PHE A 265 11.77 -18.54 -0.87
C PHE A 265 12.14 -19.52 0.24
N HIS A 266 12.30 -20.81 -0.09
CA HIS A 266 12.75 -21.81 0.89
C HIS A 266 14.18 -21.53 1.35
N LEU A 267 15.08 -21.16 0.44
CA LEU A 267 16.47 -20.77 0.77
C LEU A 267 16.51 -19.57 1.74
N VAL A 268 15.86 -18.45 1.41
CA VAL A 268 15.96 -17.21 2.21
C VAL A 268 15.21 -17.29 3.54
N SER A 269 14.30 -18.25 3.69
CA SER A 269 13.54 -18.44 4.92
C SER A 269 14.03 -19.63 5.76
N LEU A 270 15.00 -20.41 5.28
CA LEU A 270 15.49 -21.62 5.93
C LEU A 270 15.97 -21.31 7.36
N GLY A 271 15.57 -22.13 8.32
CA GLY A 271 15.90 -21.96 9.74
C GLY A 271 15.22 -20.77 10.44
N MET A 272 14.45 -19.93 9.73
CA MET A 272 13.70 -18.83 10.36
C MET A 272 12.36 -19.32 10.93
N PRO A 273 12.01 -18.97 12.18
CA PRO A 273 10.76 -19.36 12.81
C PRO A 273 9.53 -18.68 12.18
N ALA A 274 9.70 -17.47 11.63
CA ALA A 274 8.66 -16.73 10.92
C ALA A 274 8.98 -16.69 9.42
N LYS A 275 7.99 -16.97 8.58
CA LYS A 275 8.12 -16.99 7.12
C LYS A 275 7.52 -15.72 6.52
N ARG A 276 8.35 -14.71 6.25
CA ARG A 276 7.93 -13.40 5.72
C ARG A 276 8.39 -13.24 4.27
N LEU A 277 7.55 -13.66 3.33
CA LEU A 277 7.88 -13.69 1.90
C LEU A 277 7.51 -12.37 1.21
N SER A 278 8.27 -11.95 0.21
CA SER A 278 7.88 -10.84 -0.66
C SER A 278 8.13 -11.16 -2.12
N THR A 279 7.07 -11.11 -2.92
CA THR A 279 7.04 -11.59 -4.30
C THR A 279 7.17 -10.44 -5.29
N ALA A 280 8.12 -10.59 -6.22
CA ALA A 280 8.30 -9.75 -7.40
C ALA A 280 7.78 -10.48 -8.64
N PHE A 281 6.87 -9.89 -9.40
CA PHE A 281 6.32 -10.49 -10.62
C PHE A 281 7.01 -9.96 -11.87
N ASP A 282 7.07 -10.79 -12.92
CA ASP A 282 7.64 -10.38 -14.20
C ASP A 282 6.79 -9.29 -14.87
N SER A 283 7.37 -8.59 -15.85
CA SER A 283 6.65 -7.51 -16.54
C SER A 283 5.41 -7.99 -17.31
N VAL A 284 5.32 -9.27 -17.69
CA VAL A 284 4.15 -9.83 -18.35
C VAL A 284 2.97 -9.89 -17.37
N THR A 285 3.21 -10.45 -16.19
CA THR A 285 2.26 -10.55 -15.08
C THR A 285 1.89 -9.17 -14.53
N LEU A 286 2.87 -8.26 -14.36
CA LEU A 286 2.63 -6.90 -13.85
C LEU A 286 1.63 -6.10 -14.71
N TYR A 287 1.56 -6.40 -16.01
CA TYR A 287 0.65 -5.76 -16.96
C TYR A 287 -0.59 -6.59 -17.27
N GLY A 288 -0.87 -7.65 -16.50
CA GLY A 288 -2.08 -8.47 -16.66
C GLY A 288 -2.10 -9.26 -17.97
N ASN A 289 -0.95 -9.54 -18.58
CA ASN A 289 -0.87 -10.33 -19.80
C ASN A 289 -0.53 -11.79 -19.48
N ASP A 290 -0.87 -12.67 -20.40
CA ASP A 290 -0.43 -14.05 -20.39
C ASP A 290 0.92 -14.23 -21.11
N PRO A 291 1.74 -15.23 -20.73
CA PRO A 291 2.93 -15.63 -21.48
C PRO A 291 2.54 -16.08 -22.89
N GLY A 292 3.39 -15.81 -23.88
CA GLY A 292 3.14 -16.23 -25.26
C GLY A 292 4.36 -16.08 -26.17
N GLU A 293 4.29 -16.69 -27.36
CA GLU A 293 5.39 -16.78 -28.32
C GLU A 293 5.75 -15.45 -28.99
N ARG A 294 4.84 -14.47 -28.97
CA ARG A 294 5.08 -13.15 -29.58
C ARG A 294 6.35 -12.54 -28.96
N PRO A 295 7.37 -12.14 -29.76
CA PRO A 295 8.64 -11.66 -29.23
C PRO A 295 8.53 -10.53 -28.19
N ASP A 296 7.55 -9.63 -28.34
CA ASP A 296 7.25 -8.56 -27.39
C ASP A 296 6.95 -9.05 -25.97
N ILE A 297 6.40 -10.26 -25.85
CA ILE A 297 6.08 -10.95 -24.59
C ILE A 297 7.17 -11.97 -24.26
N TYR A 298 7.55 -12.81 -25.21
CA TYR A 298 8.45 -13.94 -25.02
C TYR A 298 9.79 -13.57 -24.36
N GLY A 299 10.38 -12.46 -24.79
CA GLY A 299 11.64 -11.95 -24.22
C GLY A 299 11.53 -11.49 -22.76
N LYS A 300 10.32 -11.35 -22.22
CA LYS A 300 10.03 -10.79 -20.89
C LYS A 300 9.51 -11.82 -19.89
N ILE A 301 9.08 -13.00 -20.34
CA ILE A 301 8.56 -14.08 -19.49
C ILE A 301 9.63 -14.48 -18.46
N GLY A 302 9.28 -14.41 -17.17
CA GLY A 302 10.12 -14.80 -16.03
C GLY A 302 11.36 -13.91 -15.81
N ASN A 303 11.48 -12.80 -16.53
CA ASN A 303 12.58 -11.85 -16.39
C ASN A 303 12.21 -10.72 -15.43
N ALA A 304 13.14 -10.37 -14.53
CA ALA A 304 12.97 -9.36 -13.48
C ALA A 304 11.81 -9.64 -12.49
N GLY A 305 11.33 -10.89 -12.44
CA GLY A 305 10.24 -11.32 -11.58
C GLY A 305 9.77 -12.73 -11.94
N VAL A 306 8.89 -13.29 -11.14
CA VAL A 306 8.27 -14.60 -11.40
C VAL A 306 7.11 -14.47 -12.38
N SER A 307 7.00 -15.40 -13.34
CA SER A 307 5.87 -15.45 -14.27
C SER A 307 4.69 -16.21 -13.66
N ILE A 308 3.55 -15.52 -13.50
CA ILE A 308 2.31 -16.10 -12.94
C ILE A 308 1.15 -15.72 -13.85
N CYS A 309 0.52 -16.71 -14.47
CA CYS A 309 -0.64 -16.47 -15.35
C CYS A 309 -1.93 -17.15 -14.88
N CYS A 310 -1.86 -18.07 -13.92
CA CYS A 310 -3.04 -18.77 -13.40
C CYS A 310 -2.89 -19.16 -11.91
N LEU A 311 -3.97 -19.69 -11.32
CA LEU A 311 -3.99 -20.18 -9.95
C LEU A 311 -2.95 -21.27 -9.67
N ASP A 312 -2.73 -22.20 -10.61
CA ASP A 312 -1.80 -23.32 -10.41
C ASP A 312 -0.34 -22.86 -10.34
N ASP A 313 0.01 -21.79 -11.05
CA ASP A 313 1.34 -21.16 -10.92
C ASP A 313 1.52 -20.60 -9.51
N LEU A 314 0.49 -19.96 -8.97
CA LEU A 314 0.54 -19.41 -7.63
C LEU A 314 0.60 -20.50 -6.54
N LYS A 315 -0.09 -21.64 -6.75
CA LYS A 315 0.01 -22.83 -5.90
C LYS A 315 1.43 -23.38 -5.85
N LYS A 316 2.10 -23.49 -7.01
CA LYS A 316 3.51 -23.92 -7.09
C LYS A 316 4.42 -22.92 -6.37
N LEU A 317 4.23 -21.63 -6.62
CA LEU A 317 5.02 -20.54 -6.04
C LEU A 317 5.06 -20.60 -4.51
N TYR A 318 3.92 -20.83 -3.86
CA TYR A 318 3.81 -20.88 -2.39
C TYR A 318 3.75 -22.30 -1.81
N SER A 319 4.07 -23.32 -2.60
CA SER A 319 4.09 -24.69 -2.11
C SER A 319 5.08 -24.89 -0.95
N GLY A 320 4.66 -25.68 0.04
CA GLY A 320 5.41 -25.90 1.28
C GLY A 320 5.33 -24.76 2.30
N PHE A 321 4.74 -23.61 1.97
CA PHE A 321 4.46 -22.52 2.92
C PHE A 321 2.99 -22.55 3.33
N GLU A 322 2.72 -22.77 4.60
CA GLU A 322 1.36 -22.77 5.13
C GLU A 322 0.80 -21.34 5.20
N LEU A 323 -0.06 -20.96 4.25
CA LEU A 323 -0.53 -19.58 4.06
C LEU A 323 -1.50 -19.10 5.16
N ALA A 324 -2.21 -20.02 5.81
CA ALA A 324 -3.08 -19.73 6.96
C ALA A 324 -2.33 -19.78 8.31
N ASN A 325 -1.03 -20.11 8.32
CA ASN A 325 -0.25 -20.17 9.55
C ASN A 325 -0.06 -18.76 10.14
N PRO A 326 -0.25 -18.58 11.47
CA PRO A 326 -0.03 -17.28 12.10
C PRO A 326 1.42 -16.79 12.04
N MET A 327 2.41 -17.60 11.66
CA MET A 327 3.81 -17.22 11.51
C MET A 327 4.24 -17.07 10.04
N THR A 328 3.33 -17.28 9.09
CA THR A 328 3.56 -17.04 7.66
C THR A 328 2.88 -15.75 7.23
N SER A 329 3.54 -14.93 6.43
CA SER A 329 2.96 -13.73 5.84
C SER A 329 3.57 -13.43 4.48
N VAL A 330 2.72 -13.32 3.47
CA VAL A 330 3.16 -13.08 2.08
C VAL A 330 2.83 -11.65 1.66
N SER A 331 3.82 -10.96 1.08
CA SER A 331 3.65 -9.65 0.44
C SER A 331 3.76 -9.84 -1.08
N MET A 332 2.83 -9.26 -1.85
CA MET A 332 2.80 -9.35 -3.31
C MET A 332 2.85 -7.93 -3.91
N THR A 333 3.93 -7.62 -4.62
CA THR A 333 4.10 -6.32 -5.30
C THR A 333 3.47 -6.37 -6.68
N ILE A 334 2.17 -6.14 -6.72
CA ILE A 334 1.34 -6.10 -7.93
C ILE A 334 0.35 -4.94 -7.83
N ASN A 335 0.07 -4.26 -8.95
CA ASN A 335 -0.79 -3.06 -8.97
C ASN A 335 -1.95 -3.22 -9.96
N GLY A 336 -1.72 -3.08 -11.26
CA GLY A 336 -2.75 -3.13 -12.30
C GLY A 336 -3.72 -4.31 -12.17
N PRO A 337 -3.22 -5.56 -12.19
CA PRO A 337 -4.06 -6.74 -12.03
C PRO A 337 -4.08 -7.28 -10.59
N ALA A 338 -3.84 -6.43 -9.59
CA ALA A 338 -3.79 -6.85 -8.18
C ALA A 338 -5.05 -7.61 -7.70
N PRO A 339 -6.30 -7.22 -8.06
CA PRO A 339 -7.48 -7.98 -7.69
C PRO A 339 -7.46 -9.43 -8.20
N MET A 340 -6.93 -9.68 -9.39
CA MET A 340 -6.83 -11.02 -9.98
C MET A 340 -5.82 -11.88 -9.23
N LEU A 341 -4.63 -11.33 -8.98
CA LEU A 341 -3.59 -12.04 -8.22
C LEU A 341 -4.01 -12.28 -6.77
N LEU A 342 -4.82 -11.39 -6.18
CA LEU A 342 -5.40 -11.59 -4.86
C LEU A 342 -6.49 -12.68 -4.86
N ALA A 343 -7.24 -12.84 -5.95
CA ALA A 343 -8.18 -13.94 -6.10
C ALA A 343 -7.45 -15.30 -6.21
N TYR A 344 -6.37 -15.37 -7.00
CA TYR A 344 -5.49 -16.55 -7.00
C TYR A 344 -4.91 -16.79 -5.59
N PHE A 345 -4.40 -15.70 -4.99
CA PHE A 345 -4.17 -15.47 -3.57
C PHE A 345 -4.88 -16.42 -2.61
N MET A 346 -6.13 -16.04 -2.44
CA MET A 346 -7.07 -16.60 -1.48
C MET A 346 -7.46 -18.02 -1.88
N ASN A 347 -7.64 -18.32 -3.18
CA ASN A 347 -7.93 -19.68 -3.62
C ASN A 347 -6.77 -20.65 -3.33
N ALA A 348 -5.52 -20.25 -3.53
CA ALA A 348 -4.36 -21.08 -3.19
C ALA A 348 -4.31 -21.39 -1.68
N ALA A 349 -4.60 -20.40 -0.83
CA ALA A 349 -4.68 -20.61 0.62
C ALA A 349 -5.84 -21.54 1.02
N ILE A 350 -7.02 -21.38 0.39
CA ILE A 350 -8.19 -22.24 0.63
C ILE A 350 -7.88 -23.68 0.21
N ASP A 351 -7.23 -23.87 -0.93
CA ASP A 351 -6.88 -25.20 -1.44
C ASP A 351 -5.83 -25.88 -0.54
N GLN A 352 -4.88 -25.16 0.06
CA GLN A 352 -3.98 -25.74 1.06
C GLN A 352 -4.72 -26.30 2.27
N GLU A 353 -5.74 -25.61 2.79
CA GLU A 353 -6.53 -26.13 3.91
C GLU A 353 -7.45 -27.29 3.47
N CYS A 354 -7.93 -27.27 2.23
CA CYS A 354 -8.64 -28.42 1.65
C CYS A 354 -7.72 -29.64 1.54
N GLU A 355 -6.46 -29.48 1.11
CA GLU A 355 -5.47 -30.56 1.07
C GLU A 355 -5.22 -31.18 2.44
N LYS A 356 -5.06 -30.36 3.47
CA LYS A 356 -4.92 -30.84 4.85
C LYS A 356 -6.14 -31.63 5.29
N TYR A 357 -7.35 -31.09 5.04
CA TYR A 357 -8.59 -31.77 5.38
C TYR A 357 -8.70 -33.14 4.68
N ILE A 358 -8.36 -33.22 3.39
CA ILE A 358 -8.39 -34.48 2.62
C ILE A 358 -7.47 -35.53 3.27
N LYS A 359 -6.24 -35.14 3.63
CA LYS A 359 -5.25 -36.04 4.26
C LYS A 359 -5.65 -36.44 5.67
N GLU A 360 -6.12 -35.50 6.49
CA GLU A 360 -6.54 -35.74 7.88
C GLU A 360 -7.75 -36.67 7.98
N ASN A 361 -8.61 -36.70 6.95
CA ASN A 361 -9.83 -37.51 6.90
C ASN A 361 -9.71 -38.76 6.01
N GLY A 362 -8.53 -39.05 5.44
CA GLY A 362 -8.32 -40.24 4.60
C GLY A 362 -9.12 -40.24 3.29
N LEU A 363 -9.39 -39.06 2.72
CA LEU A 363 -10.24 -38.87 1.54
C LEU A 363 -9.46 -38.92 0.21
N GLU A 364 -8.16 -39.24 0.23
CA GLU A 364 -7.28 -39.17 -0.94
C GLU A 364 -7.77 -40.05 -2.09
N LYS A 365 -8.27 -41.25 -1.79
CA LYS A 365 -8.80 -42.16 -2.83
C LYS A 365 -10.01 -41.57 -3.55
N GLN A 366 -10.91 -40.95 -2.79
CA GLN A 366 -12.11 -40.32 -3.34
C GLN A 366 -11.75 -39.08 -4.15
N ALA A 367 -10.85 -38.23 -3.63
CA ALA A 367 -10.36 -37.05 -4.31
C ALA A 367 -9.62 -37.42 -5.60
N GLU A 368 -8.70 -38.40 -5.58
CA GLU A 368 -7.96 -38.83 -6.76
C GLU A 368 -8.89 -39.42 -7.84
N SER A 369 -9.92 -40.17 -7.43
CA SER A 369 -10.94 -40.67 -8.37
C SER A 369 -11.71 -39.53 -9.05
N LYS A 370 -12.07 -38.47 -8.30
CA LYS A 370 -12.72 -37.29 -8.88
C LYS A 370 -11.79 -36.55 -9.83
N ILE A 371 -10.54 -36.32 -9.43
CA ILE A 371 -9.53 -35.63 -10.24
C ILE A 371 -9.27 -36.39 -11.55
N ALA A 372 -9.09 -37.72 -11.47
CA ALA A 372 -8.90 -38.55 -12.66
C ALA A 372 -10.10 -38.47 -13.60
N SER A 373 -11.32 -38.45 -13.07
CA SER A 373 -12.54 -38.26 -13.87
C SER A 373 -12.59 -36.88 -14.52
N ILE A 374 -12.23 -35.81 -13.81
CA ILE A 374 -12.19 -34.44 -14.32
C ILE A 374 -11.22 -34.35 -15.50
N TYR A 375 -9.99 -34.83 -15.33
CA TYR A 375 -8.96 -34.73 -16.37
C TYR A 375 -9.21 -35.67 -17.56
N LYS A 376 -9.82 -36.83 -17.32
CA LYS A 376 -10.32 -37.68 -18.41
C LYS A 376 -11.37 -36.96 -19.26
N ASN A 377 -12.25 -36.17 -18.63
CA ASN A 377 -13.29 -35.41 -19.35
C ASN A 377 -12.72 -34.16 -20.04
N LYS A 378 -11.75 -33.46 -19.42
CA LYS A 378 -11.11 -32.29 -20.03
C LYS A 378 -10.25 -32.66 -21.25
N GLY A 379 -9.66 -33.86 -21.28
CA GLY A 379 -8.83 -34.32 -22.40
C GLY A 379 -7.48 -33.59 -22.51
N VAL A 380 -7.01 -32.97 -21.43
CA VAL A 380 -5.76 -32.19 -21.33
C VAL A 380 -4.85 -32.77 -20.26
N ALA A 381 -3.57 -32.37 -20.27
CA ALA A 381 -2.61 -32.79 -19.25
C ALA A 381 -2.86 -32.05 -17.92
N ARG A 382 -2.77 -32.80 -16.80
CA ARG A 382 -2.80 -32.21 -15.46
C ARG A 382 -1.48 -31.47 -15.17
N PRO A 383 -1.52 -30.22 -14.68
CA PRO A 383 -0.32 -29.49 -14.29
C PRO A 383 0.40 -30.18 -13.13
N LYS A 384 1.73 -30.03 -13.10
CA LYS A 384 2.63 -30.64 -12.11
C LYS A 384 3.73 -29.67 -11.74
N TYR A 385 4.28 -29.80 -10.53
CA TYR A 385 5.50 -29.12 -10.13
C TYR A 385 6.70 -29.66 -10.94
N GLN A 386 7.51 -28.76 -11.50
CA GLN A 386 8.70 -29.13 -12.28
C GLN A 386 9.96 -29.22 -11.40
N GLY A 387 10.72 -30.31 -11.55
CA GLY A 387 11.96 -30.54 -10.80
C GLY A 387 11.75 -31.10 -9.39
N GLU A 388 12.82 -31.10 -8.60
CA GLU A 388 12.81 -31.60 -7.22
C GLU A 388 12.27 -30.55 -6.25
N LEU A 389 11.60 -31.01 -5.19
CA LEU A 389 11.15 -30.12 -4.12
C LEU A 389 12.36 -29.59 -3.35
N PRO A 390 12.45 -28.27 -3.11
CA PRO A 390 13.56 -27.69 -2.36
C PRO A 390 13.52 -28.13 -0.89
N GLU A 391 14.66 -28.04 -0.22
CA GLU A 391 14.76 -28.33 1.21
C GLU A 391 13.74 -27.48 2.01
N GLY A 392 13.00 -28.13 2.92
CA GLY A 392 11.95 -27.49 3.70
C GLY A 392 10.55 -27.50 3.05
N ASN A 393 10.43 -27.88 1.77
CA ASN A 393 9.13 -28.03 1.11
C ASN A 393 8.53 -29.42 1.36
N ASN A 394 7.36 -29.46 2.01
CA ASN A 394 6.65 -30.70 2.35
C ASN A 394 5.57 -31.11 1.31
N GLY A 395 5.51 -30.43 0.17
CA GLY A 395 4.54 -30.68 -0.89
C GLY A 395 3.13 -30.13 -0.65
N LEU A 396 2.89 -29.39 0.45
CA LEU A 396 1.61 -28.70 0.67
C LEU A 396 1.33 -27.70 -0.45
N GLY A 397 0.10 -27.70 -0.98
CA GLY A 397 -0.34 -26.85 -2.10
C GLY A 397 -0.16 -27.49 -3.48
N LEU A 398 0.42 -28.69 -3.56
CA LEU A 398 0.64 -29.39 -4.83
C LEU A 398 -0.38 -30.49 -5.13
N TYR A 399 -1.09 -31.00 -4.11
CA TYR A 399 -2.00 -32.12 -4.27
C TYR A 399 -3.24 -31.75 -5.08
N LEU A 400 -3.68 -30.48 -5.03
CA LEU A 400 -4.79 -29.95 -5.82
C LEU A 400 -4.33 -29.13 -7.04
N LEU A 401 -3.13 -29.38 -7.59
CA LEU A 401 -2.79 -28.76 -8.89
C LEU A 401 -3.80 -29.18 -9.96
N GLY A 402 -4.35 -28.20 -10.67
CA GLY A 402 -5.26 -28.40 -11.79
C GLY A 402 -6.74 -28.56 -11.44
N VAL A 403 -7.09 -28.52 -10.15
CA VAL A 403 -8.46 -28.57 -9.62
C VAL A 403 -8.57 -27.65 -8.41
N THR A 404 -9.78 -27.38 -7.93
CA THR A 404 -9.98 -26.63 -6.69
C THR A 404 -10.72 -27.45 -5.64
N GLY A 405 -10.63 -27.04 -4.37
CA GLY A 405 -11.24 -27.75 -3.25
C GLY A 405 -12.74 -28.01 -3.42
N ASP A 406 -13.48 -27.10 -4.04
CA ASP A 406 -14.91 -27.21 -4.35
C ASP A 406 -15.24 -28.27 -5.42
N GLU A 407 -14.28 -28.65 -6.26
CA GLU A 407 -14.48 -29.73 -7.25
C GLU A 407 -14.29 -31.12 -6.63
N VAL A 408 -13.56 -31.21 -5.52
CA VAL A 408 -13.17 -32.51 -4.92
C VAL A 408 -13.83 -32.80 -3.57
N LEU A 409 -14.18 -31.77 -2.80
CA LEU A 409 -14.89 -31.89 -1.52
C LEU A 409 -16.40 -31.70 -1.67
N GLU A 410 -17.16 -32.02 -0.63
CA GLU A 410 -18.56 -31.63 -0.54
C GLU A 410 -18.68 -30.13 -0.30
N ASN A 411 -19.72 -29.50 -0.84
CA ASN A 411 -19.88 -28.04 -0.81
C ASN A 411 -19.87 -27.48 0.62
N ASP A 412 -20.59 -28.10 1.57
CA ASP A 412 -20.68 -27.58 2.95
C ASP A 412 -19.32 -27.61 3.67
N ILE A 413 -18.51 -28.65 3.40
CA ILE A 413 -17.14 -28.77 3.90
C ILE A 413 -16.27 -27.67 3.30
N TYR A 414 -16.31 -27.51 1.97
CA TYR A 414 -15.52 -26.48 1.29
C TYR A 414 -15.89 -25.07 1.77
N GLN A 415 -17.17 -24.74 1.89
CA GLN A 415 -17.60 -23.41 2.35
C GLN A 415 -17.13 -23.12 3.78
N LYS A 416 -17.19 -24.12 4.67
CA LYS A 416 -16.64 -23.98 6.02
C LYS A 416 -15.14 -23.68 5.99
N ILE A 417 -14.36 -24.46 5.24
CA ILE A 417 -12.92 -24.25 5.09
C ILE A 417 -12.64 -22.86 4.51
N LYS A 418 -13.35 -22.46 3.45
CA LYS A 418 -13.22 -21.14 2.81
C LYS A 418 -13.38 -20.00 3.81
N VAL A 419 -14.48 -19.99 4.57
CA VAL A 419 -14.77 -18.94 5.55
C VAL A 419 -13.68 -18.90 6.64
N GLU A 420 -13.30 -20.06 7.19
CA GLU A 420 -12.25 -20.09 8.21
C GLU A 420 -10.89 -19.61 7.70
N THR A 421 -10.50 -20.04 6.50
CA THR A 421 -9.21 -19.68 5.90
C THR A 421 -9.10 -18.18 5.64
N LEU A 422 -10.15 -17.56 5.06
CA LEU A 422 -10.16 -16.11 4.77
C LEU A 422 -9.92 -15.25 6.02
N THR A 423 -10.39 -15.68 7.20
CA THR A 423 -10.16 -14.96 8.46
C THR A 423 -8.74 -15.15 9.04
N LYS A 424 -8.03 -16.21 8.64
CA LYS A 424 -6.70 -16.58 9.17
C LYS A 424 -5.55 -16.05 8.31
N VAL A 425 -5.71 -16.04 6.99
CA VAL A 425 -4.68 -15.68 6.02
C VAL A 425 -4.03 -14.32 6.32
N ARG A 426 -2.69 -14.29 6.28
CA ARG A 426 -1.86 -13.11 6.59
C ARG A 426 -1.07 -12.67 5.36
N GLY A 427 -1.13 -11.38 5.04
CA GLY A 427 -0.35 -10.88 3.92
C GLY A 427 -0.63 -9.44 3.52
N THR A 428 -0.09 -9.04 2.39
CA THR A 428 -0.22 -7.69 1.83
C THR A 428 -0.23 -7.78 0.32
N VAL A 429 -1.14 -7.08 -0.32
CA VAL A 429 -1.06 -6.78 -1.76
C VAL A 429 -0.77 -5.30 -1.90
N GLN A 430 0.11 -4.93 -2.83
CA GLN A 430 0.53 -3.53 -2.96
C GLN A 430 -0.62 -2.65 -3.46
N ALA A 431 -1.11 -2.91 -4.67
CA ALA A 431 -2.38 -2.42 -5.19
C ALA A 431 -2.65 -0.92 -5.04
N ASP A 432 -1.61 -0.09 -5.00
CA ASP A 432 -1.75 1.36 -4.91
C ASP A 432 -1.77 1.96 -6.32
N ILE A 433 -2.97 2.23 -6.83
CA ILE A 433 -3.21 2.75 -8.18
C ILE A 433 -2.80 4.23 -8.30
N LEU A 434 -2.91 5.01 -7.22
CA LEU A 434 -2.60 6.45 -7.27
C LEU A 434 -1.12 6.70 -7.57
N LYS A 435 -0.21 5.89 -6.99
CA LYS A 435 1.22 5.98 -7.33
C LYS A 435 1.56 5.54 -8.76
N GLU A 436 0.71 4.74 -9.40
CA GLU A 436 0.97 4.25 -10.76
C GLU A 436 0.94 5.37 -11.78
N ASP A 437 -0.07 6.23 -11.68
CA ASP A 437 -0.19 7.38 -12.57
C ASP A 437 0.81 8.49 -12.22
N GLN A 438 1.14 8.64 -10.93
CA GLN A 438 2.12 9.62 -10.44
C GLN A 438 3.56 9.26 -10.83
N ALA A 439 3.97 8.00 -10.76
CA ALA A 439 5.38 7.60 -10.89
C ALA A 439 5.62 6.27 -11.64
N GLN A 440 4.99 5.16 -11.24
CA GLN A 440 5.45 3.81 -11.62
C GLN A 440 5.02 3.34 -13.01
N ASN A 441 3.96 3.92 -13.57
CA ASN A 441 3.44 3.65 -14.92
C ASN A 441 3.02 2.19 -15.21
N THR A 442 2.57 1.41 -14.22
CA THR A 442 2.01 0.05 -14.42
C THR A 442 0.47 0.01 -14.32
N CYS A 443 -0.18 1.16 -14.49
CA CYS A 443 -1.64 1.23 -14.58
C CYS A 443 -2.10 0.64 -15.93
N ILE A 444 -2.98 -0.37 -15.90
CA ILE A 444 -3.52 -1.01 -17.11
C ILE A 444 -5.00 -0.69 -17.35
N PHE A 445 -5.74 -0.38 -16.30
CA PHE A 445 -7.14 0.06 -16.36
C PHE A 445 -7.24 1.56 -16.18
N SER A 446 -8.40 2.15 -16.52
CA SER A 446 -8.67 3.53 -16.11
C SER A 446 -8.52 3.70 -14.59
N THR A 447 -7.96 4.83 -14.13
CA THR A 447 -7.69 5.07 -12.70
C THR A 447 -8.95 4.92 -11.85
N GLU A 448 -10.08 5.40 -12.34
CA GLU A 448 -11.38 5.27 -11.68
C GLU A 448 -11.82 3.81 -11.53
N PHE A 449 -11.75 3.02 -12.61
CA PHE A 449 -12.12 1.61 -12.57
C PHE A 449 -11.18 0.80 -11.67
N ALA A 450 -9.88 1.09 -11.71
CA ALA A 450 -8.91 0.44 -10.84
C ALA A 450 -9.15 0.76 -9.35
N LEU A 451 -9.46 2.02 -9.01
CA LEU A 451 -9.89 2.39 -7.64
C LEU A 451 -11.20 1.71 -7.26
N ARG A 452 -12.14 1.58 -8.20
CA ARG A 452 -13.38 0.80 -8.00
C ARG A 452 -13.09 -0.63 -7.57
N MET A 453 -12.27 -1.35 -8.32
CA MET A 453 -11.90 -2.72 -7.99
C MET A 453 -11.23 -2.83 -6.62
N MET A 454 -10.41 -1.86 -6.22
CA MET A 454 -9.81 -1.86 -4.89
C MET A 454 -10.83 -1.61 -3.77
N GLY A 455 -11.84 -0.78 -4.03
CA GLY A 455 -12.99 -0.67 -3.13
C GLY A 455 -13.78 -1.98 -3.04
N ASP A 456 -13.95 -2.71 -4.13
CA ASP A 456 -14.66 -3.99 -4.15
C ASP A 456 -13.90 -5.07 -3.33
N VAL A 457 -12.57 -5.09 -3.44
CA VAL A 457 -11.71 -5.93 -2.59
C VAL A 457 -11.90 -5.60 -1.11
N GLN A 458 -11.89 -4.31 -0.76
CA GLN A 458 -11.99 -3.87 0.63
C GLN A 458 -13.39 -4.17 1.23
N GLU A 459 -14.45 -3.98 0.46
CA GLU A 459 -15.82 -4.35 0.84
C GLU A 459 -15.92 -5.85 1.10
N TYR A 460 -15.42 -6.68 0.17
CA TYR A 460 -15.40 -8.13 0.34
C TYR A 460 -14.60 -8.55 1.59
N PHE A 461 -13.50 -7.87 1.90
CA PHE A 461 -12.71 -8.14 3.10
C PHE A 461 -13.48 -7.86 4.38
N ILE A 462 -14.25 -6.77 4.42
CA ILE A 462 -15.11 -6.43 5.56
C ILE A 462 -16.19 -7.50 5.72
N ASP A 463 -16.94 -7.78 4.66
CA ASP A 463 -18.07 -8.72 4.67
C ASP A 463 -17.66 -10.14 5.06
N ASN A 464 -16.44 -10.56 4.70
CA ASN A 464 -15.92 -11.91 4.97
C ASN A 464 -14.94 -11.95 6.16
N GLY A 465 -14.79 -10.87 6.93
CA GLY A 465 -13.95 -10.86 8.13
C GLY A 465 -12.45 -11.03 7.88
N VAL A 466 -11.94 -10.63 6.71
CA VAL A 466 -10.52 -10.67 6.33
C VAL A 466 -9.78 -9.53 7.04
N ARG A 467 -9.31 -9.79 8.26
CA ARG A 467 -8.71 -8.79 9.18
C ARG A 467 -7.18 -8.84 9.26
N ASN A 468 -6.58 -9.83 8.61
CA ASN A 468 -5.16 -10.15 8.73
C ASN A 468 -4.38 -9.93 7.41
N PHE A 469 -5.08 -9.49 6.36
CA PHE A 469 -4.51 -9.18 5.05
C PHE A 469 -4.70 -7.69 4.75
N TYR A 470 -3.63 -7.01 4.35
CA TYR A 470 -3.70 -5.61 3.93
C TYR A 470 -4.10 -5.55 2.45
N SER A 471 -5.25 -4.94 2.18
CA SER A 471 -5.82 -4.81 0.83
C SER A 471 -5.08 -3.80 -0.04
N VAL A 472 -4.37 -2.85 0.57
CA VAL A 472 -3.54 -1.85 -0.11
C VAL A 472 -2.30 -1.53 0.73
N SER A 473 -1.16 -1.44 0.06
CA SER A 473 0.08 -0.89 0.60
C SER A 473 0.40 0.43 -0.11
N ILE A 474 -0.08 1.52 0.49
CA ILE A 474 0.06 2.90 -0.01
C ILE A 474 1.55 3.25 -0.05
N SER A 475 2.09 3.53 -1.23
CA SER A 475 3.54 3.44 -1.45
C SER A 475 4.14 4.72 -2.01
N GLY A 476 5.17 5.20 -1.30
CA GLY A 476 6.07 6.27 -1.71
C GLY A 476 7.38 5.79 -2.31
N TYR A 477 7.71 4.50 -2.16
CA TYR A 477 8.98 3.95 -2.65
C TYR A 477 9.23 4.32 -4.12
N HIS A 478 8.28 3.98 -5.00
CA HIS A 478 8.39 4.23 -6.44
C HIS A 478 8.37 5.72 -6.80
N ILE A 479 7.68 6.55 -5.99
CA ILE A 479 7.67 8.01 -6.14
C ILE A 479 9.09 8.57 -5.89
N ALA A 480 9.77 8.08 -4.85
CA ALA A 480 11.14 8.47 -4.53
C ALA A 480 12.15 7.94 -5.57
N GLU A 481 12.04 6.67 -5.94
CA GLU A 481 12.93 6.06 -6.94
C GLU A 481 12.81 6.74 -8.32
N ALA A 482 11.65 7.32 -8.64
CA ALA A 482 11.45 8.07 -9.88
C ALA A 482 12.11 9.47 -9.87
N GLY A 483 12.37 10.06 -8.70
CA GLY A 483 12.68 11.47 -8.67
C GLY A 483 12.59 12.15 -7.32
N ALA A 484 11.57 11.80 -6.55
CA ALA A 484 11.10 12.65 -5.48
C ALA A 484 12.06 12.72 -4.29
N ASN A 485 12.22 13.91 -3.73
CA ASN A 485 12.88 14.07 -2.45
C ASN A 485 12.02 13.48 -1.29
N PRO A 486 12.58 13.35 -0.07
CA PRO A 486 11.88 12.70 1.04
C PRO A 486 10.56 13.38 1.43
N ILE A 487 10.48 14.71 1.31
CA ILE A 487 9.29 15.51 1.66
C ILE A 487 8.18 15.22 0.65
N SER A 488 8.46 15.33 -0.64
CA SER A 488 7.49 15.05 -1.71
C SER A 488 7.04 13.59 -1.70
N GLN A 489 7.96 12.65 -1.46
CA GLN A 489 7.61 11.25 -1.22
C GLN A 489 6.58 11.12 -0.09
N LEU A 490 6.91 11.62 1.11
CA LEU A 490 6.07 11.45 2.29
C LEU A 490 4.70 12.12 2.10
N ALA A 491 4.68 13.34 1.58
CA ALA A 491 3.46 14.09 1.33
C ALA A 491 2.56 13.40 0.32
N PHE A 492 3.07 12.99 -0.85
CA PHE A 492 2.25 12.31 -1.86
C PHE A 492 1.73 10.97 -1.36
N THR A 493 2.54 10.23 -0.61
CA THR A 493 2.13 8.93 -0.05
C THR A 493 1.01 9.08 0.97
N LEU A 494 1.14 10.00 1.93
CA LEU A 494 0.08 10.22 2.92
C LEU A 494 -1.18 10.81 2.28
N ALA A 495 -1.03 11.71 1.29
CA ALA A 495 -2.15 12.25 0.53
C ALA A 495 -2.90 11.15 -0.23
N ASN A 496 -2.19 10.22 -0.87
CA ASN A 496 -2.78 9.03 -1.49
C ASN A 496 -3.52 8.18 -0.45
N GLY A 497 -2.91 7.95 0.72
CA GLY A 497 -3.54 7.21 1.82
C GLY A 497 -4.85 7.83 2.30
N PHE A 498 -4.88 9.15 2.51
CA PHE A 498 -6.12 9.85 2.85
C PHE A 498 -7.15 9.87 1.72
N THR A 499 -6.71 9.79 0.46
CA THR A 499 -7.61 9.65 -0.69
C THR A 499 -8.33 8.30 -0.66
N TYR A 500 -7.63 7.21 -0.34
CA TYR A 500 -8.28 5.91 -0.12
C TYR A 500 -9.25 5.94 1.06
N VAL A 501 -8.89 6.62 2.17
CA VAL A 501 -9.80 6.79 3.32
C VAL A 501 -11.08 7.50 2.88
N GLU A 502 -10.99 8.65 2.22
CA GLU A 502 -12.17 9.39 1.75
C GLU A 502 -12.99 8.58 0.74
N TYR A 503 -12.33 7.85 -0.16
CA TYR A 503 -13.01 7.00 -1.13
C TYR A 503 -13.79 5.87 -0.45
N TYR A 504 -13.18 5.13 0.48
CA TYR A 504 -13.87 4.05 1.21
C TYR A 504 -15.00 4.58 2.11
N LEU A 505 -14.81 5.75 2.74
CA LEU A 505 -15.88 6.42 3.48
C LEU A 505 -17.04 6.83 2.56
N SER A 506 -16.77 7.27 1.33
CA SER A 506 -17.80 7.60 0.35
C SER A 506 -18.65 6.38 -0.08
N ARG A 507 -18.08 5.17 0.04
CA ARG A 507 -18.79 3.89 -0.14
C ARG A 507 -19.53 3.40 1.11
N GLY A 508 -19.51 4.16 2.20
CA GLY A 508 -20.20 3.81 3.45
C GLY A 508 -19.47 2.82 4.36
N MET A 509 -18.18 2.57 4.14
CA MET A 509 -17.38 1.68 4.99
C MET A 509 -16.99 2.34 6.32
N ASP A 510 -16.94 1.56 7.41
CA ASP A 510 -16.50 2.07 8.72
C ASP A 510 -14.97 2.29 8.75
N ILE A 511 -14.55 3.48 9.17
CA ILE A 511 -13.15 3.87 9.37
C ILE A 511 -12.38 2.90 10.28
N ASN A 512 -13.06 2.28 11.24
CA ASN A 512 -12.47 1.37 12.21
C ASN A 512 -12.26 -0.04 11.67
N GLU A 513 -12.96 -0.40 10.59
CA GLU A 513 -12.80 -1.67 9.90
C GLU A 513 -11.76 -1.56 8.78
N LEU A 514 -11.70 -0.41 8.10
CA LEU A 514 -10.72 -0.16 7.03
C LEU A 514 -9.34 0.23 7.56
N GLY A 515 -9.26 1.11 8.57
CA GLY A 515 -7.99 1.70 9.04
C GLY A 515 -6.92 0.67 9.41
N PRO A 516 -7.26 -0.40 10.16
CA PRO A 516 -6.30 -1.45 10.52
C PRO A 516 -5.74 -2.27 9.33
N ASN A 517 -6.41 -2.22 8.17
CA ASN A 517 -6.09 -2.97 6.94
C ASN A 517 -5.32 -2.11 5.91
N LEU A 518 -5.01 -0.85 6.23
CA LEU A 518 -4.10 -0.03 5.43
C LEU A 518 -2.65 -0.28 5.87
N SER A 519 -1.76 -0.50 4.90
CA SER A 519 -0.31 -0.54 5.09
C SER A 519 0.34 0.56 4.28
N PHE A 520 1.52 0.99 4.69
CA PHE A 520 2.33 2.00 3.99
C PHE A 520 3.68 1.44 3.57
N PHE A 521 4.29 2.04 2.55
CA PHE A 521 5.59 1.61 2.06
C PHE A 521 6.45 2.79 1.59
N PHE A 522 7.58 3.03 2.27
CA PHE A 522 8.51 4.12 2.00
C PHE A 522 9.88 3.63 1.50
N SER A 523 10.57 4.47 0.73
CA SER A 523 12.00 4.38 0.44
C SER A 523 12.80 5.10 1.53
N ASN A 524 13.97 4.58 1.88
CA ASN A 524 14.95 5.27 2.72
C ASN A 524 16.24 5.53 1.95
N GLY A 525 16.58 6.80 1.76
CA GLY A 525 17.85 7.25 1.19
C GLY A 525 18.79 7.82 2.25
N VAL A 526 19.68 8.72 1.83
CA VAL A 526 20.77 9.27 2.68
C VAL A 526 20.52 10.70 3.15
N ASP A 527 19.56 11.41 2.55
CA ASP A 527 19.10 12.74 2.97
C ASP A 527 18.64 12.76 4.44
N PRO A 528 18.83 13.87 5.17
CA PRO A 528 18.58 13.93 6.61
C PRO A 528 17.12 13.64 6.99
N GLU A 529 16.15 13.99 6.15
CA GLU A 529 14.73 13.78 6.39
C GLU A 529 14.35 12.29 6.46
N TYR A 530 15.14 11.40 5.84
CA TYR A 530 14.94 9.95 5.94
C TYR A 530 15.16 9.41 7.36
N ALA A 531 15.86 10.14 8.23
CA ALA A 531 16.02 9.76 9.63
C ALA A 531 14.71 9.92 10.44
N VAL A 532 13.71 10.66 9.92
CA VAL A 532 12.45 10.97 10.62
C VAL A 532 11.19 10.64 9.84
N ILE A 533 11.31 10.10 8.62
CA ILE A 533 10.17 9.89 7.71
C ILE A 533 9.05 9.03 8.33
N GLY A 534 9.41 7.97 9.07
CA GLY A 534 8.46 7.03 9.67
C GLY A 534 7.74 7.62 10.88
N ARG A 535 8.46 8.27 11.78
CA ARG A 535 7.86 8.97 12.94
C ARG A 535 6.95 10.13 12.53
N VAL A 536 7.32 10.91 11.51
CA VAL A 536 6.45 11.97 10.98
C VAL A 536 5.19 11.36 10.38
N ALA A 537 5.32 10.30 9.57
CA ALA A 537 4.16 9.59 9.01
C ALA A 537 3.19 9.11 10.11
N ARG A 538 3.71 8.46 11.16
CA ARG A 538 2.89 7.99 12.30
C ARG A 538 2.18 9.12 13.01
N ARG A 539 2.91 10.21 13.32
CA ARG A 539 2.38 11.36 14.06
C ARG A 539 1.27 12.06 13.28
N LEU A 540 1.50 12.35 12.00
CA LEU A 540 0.51 12.98 11.11
C LEU A 540 -0.75 12.13 10.97
N TRP A 541 -0.59 10.83 10.72
CA TRP A 541 -1.70 9.90 10.57
C TRP A 541 -2.51 9.75 11.86
N ALA A 542 -1.84 9.57 13.00
CA ALA A 542 -2.52 9.40 14.28
C ALA A 542 -3.36 10.62 14.65
N LYS A 543 -2.79 11.83 14.52
CA LYS A 543 -3.50 13.11 14.77
C LYS A 543 -4.76 13.21 13.88
N ALA A 544 -4.62 12.99 12.58
CA ALA A 544 -5.72 13.04 11.63
C ALA A 544 -6.81 11.99 11.93
N MET A 545 -6.42 10.71 12.06
CA MET A 545 -7.36 9.61 12.31
C MET A 545 -8.14 9.81 13.61
N LYS A 546 -7.51 10.32 14.66
CA LYS A 546 -8.17 10.57 15.95
C LYS A 546 -9.09 11.79 15.90
N ASN A 547 -8.58 12.93 15.45
CA ASN A 547 -9.25 14.23 15.66
C ASN A 547 -10.13 14.64 14.49
N LYS A 548 -9.78 14.27 13.25
CA LYS A 548 -10.57 14.56 12.05
C LYS A 548 -11.57 13.45 11.74
N TYR A 549 -11.16 12.18 11.87
CA TYR A 549 -12.01 11.03 11.51
C TYR A 549 -12.66 10.32 12.71
N GLY A 550 -12.31 10.67 13.95
CA GLY A 550 -12.91 10.05 15.15
C GLY A 550 -12.60 8.55 15.30
N ALA A 551 -11.52 8.07 14.66
CA ALA A 551 -11.20 6.66 14.59
C ALA A 551 -10.59 6.13 15.90
N ASN A 552 -10.74 4.83 16.15
CA ASN A 552 -10.24 4.17 17.34
C ASN A 552 -8.70 4.00 17.34
N LYS A 553 -8.14 3.54 18.47
CA LYS A 553 -6.68 3.34 18.64
C LYS A 553 -6.04 2.49 17.54
N ARG A 554 -6.74 1.47 17.00
CA ARG A 554 -6.17 0.58 15.97
C ARG A 554 -6.09 1.24 14.60
N ALA A 555 -7.07 2.07 14.24
CA ALA A 555 -7.07 2.80 12.98
C ALA A 555 -6.05 3.96 12.97
N GLN A 556 -5.68 4.47 14.14
CA GLN A 556 -4.63 5.49 14.31
C GLN A 556 -3.20 4.93 14.10
N MET A 557 -3.02 3.61 14.09
CA MET A 557 -1.70 2.98 14.02
C MET A 557 -1.24 2.81 12.56
N LEU A 558 -0.45 3.74 12.06
CA LEU A 558 0.17 3.65 10.73
C LEU A 558 1.31 2.63 10.74
N LYS A 559 1.07 1.46 10.12
CA LYS A 559 2.11 0.44 9.90
C LYS A 559 2.77 0.66 8.55
N TYR A 560 4.09 0.53 8.50
CA TYR A 560 4.81 0.68 7.26
C TYR A 560 5.97 -0.30 7.06
N HIS A 561 6.22 -0.58 5.79
CA HIS A 561 7.44 -1.18 5.29
C HIS A 561 8.42 -0.09 4.86
N ILE A 562 9.71 -0.30 5.09
CA ILE A 562 10.78 0.46 4.46
C ILE A 562 11.59 -0.46 3.55
N GLN A 563 11.97 0.08 2.39
CA GLN A 563 13.03 -0.48 1.54
C GLN A 563 14.14 0.55 1.39
N THR A 564 15.40 0.12 1.44
CA THR A 564 16.56 0.97 1.14
C THR A 564 16.48 1.48 -0.31
N SER A 565 16.96 2.68 -0.59
CA SER A 565 16.81 3.30 -1.92
C SER A 565 17.68 2.62 -2.97
N GLY A 566 17.07 2.15 -4.05
CA GLY A 566 17.79 1.56 -5.19
C GLY A 566 18.57 2.63 -5.97
N ARG A 567 18.01 3.82 -6.10
CA ARG A 567 18.60 4.99 -6.78
C ARG A 567 19.89 5.48 -6.13
N SER A 568 20.03 5.25 -4.82
CA SER A 568 21.26 5.55 -4.08
C SER A 568 22.40 4.57 -4.36
N LEU A 569 22.10 3.43 -5.00
CA LEU A 569 23.08 2.40 -5.32
C LEU A 569 23.58 2.61 -6.76
N HIS A 570 24.88 2.39 -6.97
CA HIS A 570 25.53 2.75 -8.22
C HIS A 570 26.21 1.54 -8.86
N ALA A 571 26.29 1.55 -10.19
CA ALA A 571 26.89 0.47 -10.97
C ALA A 571 28.43 0.55 -10.99
N GLN A 572 28.98 1.66 -10.50
CA GLN A 572 30.40 1.86 -10.22
C GLN A 572 30.71 1.60 -8.75
N GLU A 573 31.87 0.99 -8.47
CA GLU A 573 32.33 0.70 -7.10
C GLU A 573 31.21 0.07 -6.26
N ILE A 574 30.60 -1.00 -6.79
CA ILE A 574 29.38 -1.63 -6.25
C ILE A 574 29.52 -2.06 -4.80
N ASP A 575 30.73 -2.37 -4.31
CA ASP A 575 30.97 -2.70 -2.91
C ASP A 575 30.61 -1.57 -1.95
N PHE A 576 30.65 -0.30 -2.39
CA PHE A 576 30.23 0.84 -1.57
C PHE A 576 28.73 0.87 -1.32
N ASN A 577 27.94 0.12 -2.10
CA ASN A 577 26.49 0.06 -1.93
C ASN A 577 26.10 -0.60 -0.60
N ASP A 578 26.84 -1.60 -0.11
CA ASP A 578 26.58 -2.20 1.22
C ASP A 578 26.70 -1.17 2.35
N ILE A 579 27.61 -0.21 2.22
CA ILE A 579 27.79 0.86 3.21
C ILE A 579 26.55 1.75 3.22
N ARG A 580 26.06 2.17 2.04
CA ARG A 580 24.85 2.99 1.89
C ARG A 580 23.62 2.26 2.45
N THR A 581 23.43 1.01 2.04
CA THR A 581 22.33 0.15 2.50
C THR A 581 22.37 -0.04 4.02
N THR A 582 23.56 -0.18 4.62
CA THR A 582 23.71 -0.30 6.08
C THR A 582 23.24 0.93 6.82
N LEU A 583 23.60 2.14 6.35
CA LEU A 583 23.17 3.40 6.97
C LEU A 583 21.66 3.62 6.84
N GLN A 584 21.09 3.30 5.67
CA GLN A 584 19.65 3.41 5.41
C GLN A 584 18.83 2.43 6.27
N ALA A 585 19.33 1.19 6.41
CA ALA A 585 18.75 0.18 7.30
C ALA A 585 18.82 0.60 8.77
N LEU A 586 19.90 1.27 9.18
CA LEU A 586 20.06 1.78 10.55
C LEU A 586 18.99 2.82 10.89
N TYR A 587 18.78 3.81 10.01
CA TYR A 587 17.69 4.79 10.16
C TYR A 587 16.32 4.10 10.29
N ALA A 588 16.05 3.13 9.42
CA ALA A 588 14.78 2.41 9.44
C ALA A 588 14.54 1.63 10.76
N ILE A 589 15.58 1.00 11.32
CA ILE A 589 15.49 0.21 12.56
C ILE A 589 15.42 1.11 13.79
N TYR A 590 16.17 2.23 13.80
CA TYR A 590 16.14 3.23 14.87
C TYR A 590 14.81 3.96 14.93
N ASP A 591 14.18 4.23 13.78
CA ASP A 591 12.83 4.80 13.70
C ASP A 591 11.72 3.74 13.78
N ASN A 592 12.04 2.54 14.28
CA ASN A 592 11.08 1.50 14.66
C ASN A 592 10.12 1.05 13.52
N CYS A 593 10.67 0.80 12.33
CA CYS A 593 9.90 0.28 11.19
C CYS A 593 9.27 -1.10 11.49
N ASN A 594 8.14 -1.43 10.82
CA ASN A 594 7.43 -2.70 11.04
C ASN A 594 7.93 -3.84 10.12
N SER A 595 8.56 -3.49 9.01
CA SER A 595 9.16 -4.44 8.08
C SER A 595 10.26 -3.73 7.28
N LEU A 596 11.38 -4.41 7.01
CA LEU A 596 12.53 -3.85 6.30
C LEU A 596 13.00 -4.77 5.16
N HIS A 597 13.23 -4.17 3.99
CA HIS A 597 13.99 -4.75 2.89
C HIS A 597 15.32 -4.02 2.74
N THR A 598 16.39 -4.80 2.59
CA THR A 598 17.73 -4.30 2.29
C THR A 598 18.09 -4.75 0.88
N ASN A 599 18.41 -3.80 0.02
CA ASN A 599 18.85 -4.07 -1.35
C ASN A 599 20.23 -4.73 -1.33
N ALA A 600 20.54 -5.48 -2.38
CA ALA A 600 21.85 -6.06 -2.56
C ALA A 600 22.85 -5.04 -3.12
N TYR A 601 24.15 -5.30 -2.95
CA TYR A 601 25.19 -4.39 -3.43
C TYR A 601 25.25 -4.29 -4.96
N ASP A 602 24.76 -5.32 -5.67
CA ASP A 602 24.70 -5.45 -7.13
C ASP A 602 23.37 -4.97 -7.76
N GLU A 603 22.50 -4.33 -6.97
CA GLU A 603 21.17 -3.81 -7.37
C GLU A 603 21.17 -3.03 -8.68
N ALA A 604 22.21 -2.21 -8.90
CA ALA A 604 22.31 -1.35 -10.08
C ALA A 604 22.58 -2.13 -11.39
N ILE A 605 22.82 -3.43 -11.31
CA ILE A 605 23.27 -4.28 -12.44
C ILE A 605 22.28 -5.42 -12.72
N THR A 606 21.95 -6.24 -11.72
CA THR A 606 21.18 -7.48 -11.91
C THR A 606 20.30 -7.79 -10.70
N THR A 607 19.36 -8.72 -10.87
CA THR A 607 18.63 -9.34 -9.76
C THR A 607 19.62 -10.06 -8.83
N PRO A 608 19.44 -9.98 -7.49
CA PRO A 608 20.42 -10.49 -6.53
C PRO A 608 20.74 -11.99 -6.64
N THR A 609 22.04 -12.30 -6.70
CA THR A 609 22.54 -13.68 -6.58
C THR A 609 22.31 -14.26 -5.17
N GLU A 610 22.53 -15.56 -4.97
CA GLU A 610 22.45 -16.15 -3.62
C GLU A 610 23.48 -15.52 -2.66
N GLU A 611 24.67 -15.15 -3.16
CA GLU A 611 25.72 -14.47 -2.39
C GLU A 611 25.28 -13.04 -2.01
N SER A 612 24.79 -12.29 -2.99
CA SER A 612 24.39 -10.88 -2.81
C SER A 612 23.20 -10.75 -1.85
N VAL A 613 22.21 -11.65 -1.94
CA VAL A 613 21.09 -11.70 -0.98
C VAL A 613 21.58 -11.97 0.44
N ARG A 614 22.56 -12.87 0.62
CA ARG A 614 23.11 -13.16 1.96
C ARG A 614 23.78 -11.94 2.58
N ARG A 615 24.54 -11.15 1.81
CA ARG A 615 25.11 -9.86 2.27
C ARG A 615 24.01 -8.88 2.67
N ALA A 616 23.01 -8.70 1.82
CA ALA A 616 21.87 -7.83 2.11
C ALA A 616 21.13 -8.24 3.39
N MET A 617 20.90 -9.54 3.61
CA MET A 617 20.29 -10.06 4.84
C MET A 617 21.18 -9.87 6.07
N ALA A 618 22.49 -10.06 5.92
CA ALA A 618 23.46 -9.91 7.00
C ALA A 618 23.44 -8.50 7.60
N ILE A 619 23.19 -7.46 6.79
CA ILE A 619 23.04 -6.07 7.29
C ILE A 619 21.97 -6.00 8.39
N GLN A 620 20.77 -6.54 8.15
CA GLN A 620 19.69 -6.52 9.14
C GLN A 620 20.02 -7.38 10.36
N LEU A 621 20.65 -8.54 10.15
CA LEU A 621 21.03 -9.45 11.23
C LEU A 621 22.09 -8.82 12.14
N ILE A 622 23.11 -8.17 11.59
CA ILE A 622 24.16 -7.48 12.34
C ILE A 622 23.55 -6.33 13.15
N ILE A 623 22.69 -5.50 12.55
CA ILE A 623 22.04 -4.40 13.29
C ILE A 623 21.17 -4.95 14.42
N ASN A 624 20.34 -5.97 14.18
CA ASN A 624 19.40 -6.48 15.20
C ASN A 624 20.08 -7.34 16.28
N LYS A 625 21.17 -8.05 15.96
CA LYS A 625 21.79 -9.03 16.86
C LYS A 625 23.13 -8.58 17.46
N GLU A 626 23.92 -7.80 16.74
CA GLU A 626 25.29 -7.44 17.14
C GLU A 626 25.41 -5.98 17.58
N LEU A 627 24.75 -5.04 16.89
CA LEU A 627 24.88 -3.61 17.20
C LEU A 627 24.29 -3.28 18.57
N GLY A 628 25.15 -2.96 19.54
CA GLY A 628 24.78 -2.79 20.94
C GLY A 628 23.71 -1.71 21.19
N LEU A 629 23.74 -0.58 20.47
CA LEU A 629 22.76 0.49 20.65
C LEU A 629 21.36 0.11 20.14
N ALA A 630 21.25 -0.84 19.21
CA ALA A 630 19.95 -1.34 18.72
C ALA A 630 19.17 -2.16 19.77
N ARG A 631 19.80 -2.46 20.92
CA ARG A 631 19.11 -3.00 22.10
C ARG A 631 18.17 -1.98 22.76
N ASN A 632 18.45 -0.69 22.60
CA ASN A 632 17.48 0.36 22.89
C ASN A 632 16.57 0.54 21.66
N GLU A 633 15.26 0.57 21.89
CA GLU A 633 14.21 0.59 20.87
C GLU A 633 13.68 2.00 20.59
N ASN A 634 14.16 3.02 21.31
CA ASN A 634 13.83 4.42 21.07
C ASN A 634 15.07 5.37 21.08
N PRO A 635 16.18 5.02 20.41
CA PRO A 635 17.47 5.69 20.59
C PRO A 635 17.50 7.11 20.04
N ILE A 636 16.52 7.48 19.22
CA ILE A 636 16.41 8.79 18.56
C ILE A 636 15.53 9.78 19.32
N GLN A 637 14.80 9.35 20.36
CA GLN A 637 13.99 10.27 21.19
C GLN A 637 14.90 11.13 22.08
N GLY A 638 14.59 12.42 22.20
CA GLY A 638 15.39 13.38 22.96
C GLY A 638 16.61 13.93 22.21
N SER A 639 16.86 13.48 20.98
CA SER A 639 17.89 14.07 20.11
C SER A 639 17.38 15.37 19.51
N PHE A 640 18.06 16.49 19.76
CA PHE A 640 17.62 17.81 19.33
C PHE A 640 17.41 17.92 17.81
N ILE A 641 18.34 17.38 17.03
CA ILE A 641 18.24 17.40 15.56
C ILE A 641 17.08 16.53 15.06
N ILE A 642 16.78 15.43 15.76
CA ILE A 642 15.67 14.56 15.37
C ILE A 642 14.34 15.24 15.67
N GLU A 643 14.20 15.89 16.83
CA GLU A 643 12.99 16.67 17.15
C GLU A 643 12.78 17.81 16.15
N GLU A 644 13.84 18.57 15.85
CA GLU A 644 13.79 19.67 14.88
C GLU A 644 13.44 19.19 13.47
N LEU A 645 14.09 18.14 12.97
CA LEU A 645 13.77 17.55 11.67
C LEU A 645 12.34 16.99 11.64
N THR A 646 11.86 16.39 12.74
CA THR A 646 10.48 15.86 12.81
C THR A 646 9.47 16.99 12.61
N ASP A 647 9.67 18.12 13.29
CA ASP A 647 8.78 19.29 13.19
C ASP A 647 8.88 19.98 11.81
N LEU A 648 10.10 20.13 11.26
CA LEU A 648 10.32 20.71 9.94
C LEU A 648 9.68 19.88 8.82
N VAL A 649 9.87 18.57 8.83
CA VAL A 649 9.31 17.66 7.83
C VAL A 649 7.78 17.57 7.99
N GLU A 650 7.25 17.56 9.22
CA GLU A 650 5.80 17.57 9.44
C GLU A 650 5.15 18.81 8.81
N GLU A 651 5.65 20.02 9.07
CA GLU A 651 5.08 21.25 8.51
C GLU A 651 5.26 21.33 6.99
N ALA A 652 6.38 20.85 6.45
CA ALA A 652 6.60 20.79 5.01
C ALA A 652 5.58 19.89 4.30
N VAL A 653 5.24 18.74 4.90
CA VAL A 653 4.19 17.84 4.40
C VAL A 653 2.81 18.49 4.46
N LEU A 654 2.47 19.16 5.57
CA LEU A 654 1.17 19.85 5.70
C LEU A 654 1.02 21.01 4.69
N THR A 655 2.11 21.72 4.39
CA THR A 655 2.14 22.73 3.33
C THR A 655 1.90 22.12 1.95
N GLU A 656 2.47 20.94 1.69
CA GLU A 656 2.25 20.23 0.43
C GLU A 656 0.80 19.72 0.29
N PHE A 657 0.16 19.30 1.39
CA PHE A 657 -1.28 18.98 1.41
C PHE A 657 -2.15 20.16 1.00
N ASP A 658 -1.82 21.38 1.43
CA ASP A 658 -2.54 22.59 1.03
C ASP A 658 -2.40 22.85 -0.47
N ARG A 659 -1.19 22.71 -1.03
CA ARG A 659 -0.94 22.85 -2.48
C ARG A 659 -1.72 21.83 -3.32
N ILE A 660 -1.83 20.59 -2.84
CA ILE A 660 -2.63 19.55 -3.51
C ILE A 660 -4.12 19.89 -3.43
N THR A 661 -4.58 20.42 -2.28
CA THR A 661 -5.98 20.84 -2.10
C THR A 661 -6.40 21.94 -3.08
N GLU A 662 -5.54 22.94 -3.30
CA GLU A 662 -5.78 24.02 -4.27
C GLU A 662 -6.01 23.51 -5.70
N ARG A 663 -5.53 22.30 -6.00
CA ARG A 663 -5.66 21.63 -7.30
C ARG A 663 -6.82 20.64 -7.34
N GLY A 664 -7.68 20.60 -6.32
CA GLY A 664 -8.82 19.70 -6.26
C GLY A 664 -8.51 18.34 -5.63
N GLY A 665 -7.59 18.30 -4.67
CA GLY A 665 -7.16 17.06 -4.01
C GLY A 665 -6.24 16.23 -4.91
N VAL A 666 -5.96 14.99 -4.51
CA VAL A 666 -5.01 14.12 -5.24
C VAL A 666 -5.44 13.90 -6.70
N LEU A 667 -6.71 13.56 -6.92
CA LEU A 667 -7.23 13.29 -8.27
C LEU A 667 -7.19 14.53 -9.16
N GLY A 668 -7.58 15.70 -8.64
CA GLY A 668 -7.49 16.95 -9.40
C GLY A 668 -6.04 17.35 -9.71
N ALA A 669 -5.12 17.15 -8.76
CA ALA A 669 -3.70 17.36 -8.98
C ALA A 669 -3.14 16.43 -10.07
N MET A 670 -3.57 15.15 -10.11
CA MET A 670 -3.18 14.18 -11.14
C MET A 670 -3.68 14.58 -12.53
N GLU A 671 -4.90 15.12 -12.65
CA GLU A 671 -5.40 15.64 -13.94
C GLU A 671 -4.53 16.77 -14.51
N THR A 672 -3.93 17.59 -13.64
CA THR A 672 -2.97 18.64 -14.02
C THR A 672 -1.52 18.15 -14.06
N MET A 673 -1.29 16.85 -13.83
CA MET A 673 0.03 16.20 -13.71
C MET A 673 0.95 16.79 -12.64
N TYR A 674 0.41 17.47 -11.63
CA TYR A 674 1.21 18.19 -10.65
C TYR A 674 2.27 17.31 -9.97
N GLN A 675 1.86 16.15 -9.45
CA GLN A 675 2.79 15.22 -8.80
C GLN A 675 3.87 14.75 -9.77
N ARG A 676 3.48 14.33 -10.98
CA ARG A 676 4.41 13.81 -12.00
C ARG A 676 5.43 14.86 -12.42
N SER A 677 4.99 16.09 -12.70
CA SER A 677 5.87 17.21 -13.05
C SER A 677 6.83 17.53 -11.92
N LYS A 678 6.36 17.62 -10.68
CA LYS A 678 7.21 17.90 -9.52
C LYS A 678 8.26 16.81 -9.29
N ILE A 679 7.88 15.53 -9.43
CA ILE A 679 8.82 14.39 -9.34
C ILE A 679 9.91 14.52 -10.42
N GLN A 680 9.54 14.87 -11.65
CA GLN A 680 10.50 15.05 -12.75
C GLN A 680 11.43 16.25 -12.54
N GLU A 681 10.91 17.36 -12.02
CA GLU A 681 11.70 18.55 -11.66
C GLU A 681 12.73 18.23 -10.58
N GLU A 682 12.31 17.56 -9.50
CA GLU A 682 13.19 17.11 -8.42
C GLU A 682 14.23 16.09 -8.91
N SER A 683 13.82 15.18 -9.80
CA SER A 683 14.72 14.21 -10.44
C SER A 683 15.80 14.90 -11.26
N LEU A 684 15.43 15.87 -12.09
CA LEU A 684 16.35 16.62 -12.93
C LEU A 684 17.31 17.46 -12.08
N HIS A 685 16.82 18.06 -11.00
CA HIS A 685 17.66 18.80 -10.06
C HIS A 685 18.73 17.90 -9.44
N TYR A 686 18.35 16.72 -8.95
CA TYR A 686 19.31 15.74 -8.41
C TYR A 686 20.34 15.31 -9.46
N GLU A 687 19.91 14.90 -10.67
CA GLU A 687 20.86 14.46 -11.70
C GLU A 687 21.78 15.62 -12.13
N HIS A 688 21.30 16.86 -12.16
CA HIS A 688 22.14 18.03 -12.45
C HIS A 688 23.24 18.21 -11.39
N LEU A 689 22.91 18.14 -10.09
CA LEU A 689 23.90 18.26 -9.02
C LEU A 689 24.89 17.09 -9.00
N LYS A 690 24.41 15.88 -9.28
CA LYS A 690 25.24 14.68 -9.41
C LYS A 690 26.23 14.79 -10.57
N HIS A 691 25.79 15.25 -11.74
CA HIS A 691 26.64 15.38 -12.92
C HIS A 691 27.60 16.56 -12.85
N SER A 692 27.19 17.68 -12.27
CA SER A 692 28.08 18.83 -12.03
C SER A 692 29.13 18.56 -10.95
N GLY A 693 28.86 17.64 -10.03
CA GLY A 693 29.73 17.33 -8.88
C GLY A 693 29.45 18.18 -7.64
N GLU A 694 28.47 19.08 -7.70
CA GLU A 694 28.02 19.88 -6.54
C GLU A 694 27.42 18.99 -5.44
N PHE A 695 26.77 17.89 -5.82
CA PHE A 695 26.36 16.85 -4.90
C PHE A 695 27.36 15.68 -4.93
N PRO A 696 28.18 15.49 -3.89
CA PRO A 696 29.26 14.52 -3.90
C PRO A 696 28.73 13.08 -3.79
N ILE A 697 29.11 12.23 -4.75
CA ILE A 697 28.83 10.80 -4.76
C ILE A 697 30.15 10.03 -4.85
N ILE A 698 30.51 9.40 -3.73
CA ILE A 698 31.74 8.62 -3.56
C ILE A 698 31.76 7.44 -4.54
N GLY A 699 32.85 7.36 -5.31
CA GLY A 699 33.04 6.36 -6.36
C GLY A 699 32.38 6.71 -7.69
N VAL A 700 31.62 7.81 -7.81
CA VAL A 700 30.93 8.20 -9.06
C VAL A 700 31.46 9.50 -9.62
N ASN A 701 31.36 10.61 -8.88
CA ASN A 701 31.84 11.93 -9.31
C ASN A 701 33.02 12.44 -8.47
N THR A 702 33.30 11.81 -7.33
CA THR A 702 34.45 12.09 -6.46
C THR A 702 34.97 10.80 -5.83
N PHE A 703 36.21 10.81 -5.32
CA PHE A 703 36.89 9.62 -4.79
C PHE A 703 36.89 8.43 -5.79
N LEU A 704 37.37 8.69 -7.00
CA LEU A 704 37.40 7.70 -8.09
C LEU A 704 38.59 6.74 -7.94
N ASN A 705 38.47 5.55 -8.53
CA ASN A 705 39.59 4.60 -8.63
C ASN A 705 40.74 5.19 -9.46
N LYS A 706 41.97 4.68 -9.27
CA LYS A 706 43.13 5.03 -10.10
C LYS A 706 42.92 4.73 -11.59
N LYS A 707 42.04 3.77 -11.91
CA LYS A 707 41.64 3.41 -13.28
C LYS A 707 40.40 4.17 -13.79
N GLY A 708 39.92 5.19 -13.07
CA GLY A 708 38.65 5.87 -13.32
C GLY A 708 37.51 5.26 -12.51
N SER A 709 36.29 5.24 -13.05
CA SER A 709 35.15 4.60 -12.39
C SER A 709 34.33 3.78 -13.40
N PRO A 710 34.87 2.62 -13.86
CA PRO A 710 34.19 1.80 -14.84
C PRO A 710 32.96 1.11 -14.23
N THR A 711 31.94 0.92 -15.06
CA THR A 711 30.80 0.09 -14.71
C THR A 711 31.23 -1.38 -14.60
N VAL A 712 30.84 -2.05 -13.52
CA VAL A 712 31.14 -3.48 -13.34
C VAL A 712 30.26 -4.30 -14.29
N ILE A 713 30.88 -5.20 -15.05
CA ILE A 713 30.15 -6.19 -15.85
C ILE A 713 29.97 -7.43 -14.97
N PRO A 714 28.74 -7.88 -14.70
CA PRO A 714 28.51 -9.03 -13.84
C PRO A 714 28.98 -10.31 -14.53
N GLU A 715 29.58 -11.23 -13.76
CA GLU A 715 29.96 -12.56 -14.26
C GLU A 715 28.72 -13.43 -14.54
N GLU A 716 27.65 -13.24 -13.77
CA GLU A 716 26.39 -13.96 -13.89
C GLU A 716 25.22 -12.98 -13.96
N VAL A 717 24.30 -13.21 -14.91
CA VAL A 717 23.03 -12.48 -15.01
C VAL A 717 21.89 -13.47 -14.86
N ILE A 718 21.03 -13.25 -13.88
CA ILE A 718 19.91 -14.16 -13.63
C ILE A 718 18.75 -13.81 -14.56
N ARG A 719 18.38 -14.76 -15.43
CA ARG A 719 17.27 -14.68 -16.38
C ARG A 719 16.51 -16.00 -16.43
N ALA A 720 15.28 -15.95 -16.93
CA ALA A 720 14.48 -17.14 -17.19
C ALA A 720 15.09 -17.99 -18.30
N THR A 721 15.10 -19.31 -18.12
CA THR A 721 15.56 -20.25 -19.15
C THR A 721 14.50 -20.46 -20.23
N GLU A 722 14.92 -21.01 -21.37
CA GLU A 722 14.01 -21.30 -22.47
C GLU A 722 12.95 -22.35 -22.07
N GLU A 723 13.37 -23.34 -21.29
CA GLU A 723 12.50 -24.40 -20.77
C GLU A 723 11.42 -23.84 -19.84
N GLU A 724 11.77 -22.89 -18.96
CA GLU A 724 10.81 -22.23 -18.07
C GLU A 724 9.73 -21.48 -18.87
N LYS A 725 10.14 -20.77 -19.93
CA LYS A 725 9.21 -20.02 -20.79
C LYS A 725 8.28 -20.94 -21.55
N GLN A 726 8.84 -21.97 -22.20
CA GLN A 726 8.06 -22.90 -23.00
C GLN A 726 7.08 -23.69 -22.13
N TYR A 727 7.47 -24.03 -20.90
CA TYR A 727 6.58 -24.67 -19.94
C TYR A 727 5.39 -23.77 -19.57
N GLN A 728 5.63 -22.49 -19.25
CA GLN A 728 4.56 -21.53 -18.94
C GLN A 728 3.55 -21.41 -20.09
N ILE A 729 4.02 -21.32 -21.34
CA ILE A 729 3.16 -21.24 -22.53
C ILE A 729 2.35 -22.54 -22.71
N THR A 730 3.02 -23.69 -22.64
CA THR A 730 2.36 -24.99 -22.85
C THR A 730 1.31 -25.27 -21.77
N MET A 731 1.60 -24.92 -20.52
CA MET A 731 0.67 -25.10 -19.41
C MET A 731 -0.57 -24.20 -19.56
N LEU A 732 -0.38 -22.96 -20.00
CA LEU A 732 -1.47 -22.04 -20.32
C LEU A 732 -2.38 -22.59 -21.44
N ASP A 733 -1.80 -23.15 -22.51
CA ASP A 733 -2.56 -23.75 -23.60
C ASP A 733 -3.44 -24.91 -23.11
N GLU A 734 -2.92 -25.74 -22.20
CA GLU A 734 -3.68 -26.84 -21.59
C GLU A 734 -4.81 -26.31 -20.68
N LEU A 735 -4.58 -25.21 -19.95
CA LEU A 735 -5.62 -24.54 -19.17
C LEU A 735 -6.76 -24.03 -20.06
N HIS A 736 -6.43 -23.28 -21.12
CA HIS A 736 -7.43 -22.75 -22.06
C HIS A 736 -8.24 -23.86 -22.74
N LYS A 737 -7.58 -24.93 -23.19
CA LYS A 737 -8.27 -26.10 -23.76
C LYS A 737 -9.20 -26.77 -22.74
N GLY A 738 -8.76 -26.93 -21.49
CA GLY A 738 -9.50 -27.64 -20.45
C GLY A 738 -10.63 -26.85 -19.79
N SER A 739 -10.64 -25.53 -19.94
CA SER A 739 -11.58 -24.63 -19.25
C SER A 739 -12.48 -23.79 -20.17
N LYS A 740 -12.31 -23.88 -21.49
CA LYS A 740 -12.94 -23.01 -22.51
C LYS A 740 -14.41 -22.63 -22.26
N ASP A 741 -15.27 -23.63 -22.02
CA ASP A 741 -16.71 -23.38 -21.87
C ASP A 741 -17.03 -22.71 -20.51
N LYS A 742 -16.32 -23.10 -19.45
CA LYS A 742 -16.49 -22.51 -18.11
C LYS A 742 -15.95 -21.08 -18.06
N SER A 743 -14.80 -20.82 -18.70
CA SER A 743 -14.18 -19.48 -18.70
C SER A 743 -15.08 -18.47 -19.41
N ALA A 744 -15.61 -18.79 -20.59
CA ALA A 744 -16.50 -17.90 -21.34
C ALA A 744 -17.72 -17.44 -20.52
N ALA A 745 -18.38 -18.36 -19.81
CA ALA A 745 -19.54 -18.04 -18.98
C ALA A 745 -19.19 -17.14 -17.78
N LEU A 746 -18.08 -17.42 -17.09
CA LEU A 746 -17.64 -16.63 -15.93
C LEU A 746 -17.16 -15.23 -16.33
N LEU A 747 -16.44 -15.11 -17.44
CA LEU A 747 -16.00 -13.82 -17.96
C LEU A 747 -17.19 -12.95 -18.38
N CYS A 748 -18.21 -13.52 -19.03
CA CYS A 748 -19.43 -12.79 -19.37
C CYS A 748 -20.17 -12.29 -18.11
N ASN A 749 -20.28 -13.12 -17.06
CA ASN A 749 -20.87 -12.70 -15.79
C ASN A 749 -20.07 -11.59 -15.11
N LEU A 750 -18.74 -11.70 -15.12
CA LEU A 750 -17.84 -10.66 -14.61
C LEU A 750 -18.04 -9.35 -15.35
N GLN A 751 -18.18 -9.40 -16.68
CA GLN A 751 -18.41 -8.24 -17.52
C GLN A 751 -19.73 -7.55 -17.22
N ASN A 752 -20.82 -8.32 -17.16
CA ASN A 752 -22.14 -7.80 -16.83
C ASN A 752 -22.18 -7.14 -15.44
N ALA A 753 -21.52 -7.74 -14.45
CA ALA A 753 -21.42 -7.17 -13.10
C ALA A 753 -20.59 -5.87 -13.07
N ALA A 754 -19.51 -5.80 -13.85
CA ALA A 754 -18.71 -4.59 -13.97
C ALA A 754 -19.55 -3.43 -14.54
N ILE A 755 -20.31 -3.67 -15.63
CA ILE A 755 -21.20 -2.68 -16.26
C ILE A 755 -22.30 -2.22 -15.28
N GLN A 756 -22.88 -3.15 -14.51
CA GLN A 756 -23.97 -2.89 -13.55
C GLN A 756 -23.49 -2.29 -12.23
N ASN A 757 -22.24 -1.83 -12.14
CA ASN A 757 -21.70 -1.24 -10.91
C ASN A 757 -21.73 -2.15 -9.67
N LYS A 758 -21.76 -3.48 -9.86
CA LYS A 758 -21.72 -4.46 -8.76
C LYS A 758 -20.29 -4.70 -8.28
N ASN A 759 -20.16 -5.22 -7.05
CA ASN A 759 -18.89 -5.71 -6.53
C ASN A 759 -18.41 -6.91 -7.36
N ILE A 760 -17.24 -6.81 -7.98
CA ILE A 760 -16.74 -7.87 -8.87
C ILE A 760 -15.71 -8.80 -8.22
N PHE A 761 -15.21 -8.52 -7.02
CA PHE A 761 -14.15 -9.33 -6.41
C PHE A 761 -14.61 -10.74 -6.05
N GLY A 762 -15.87 -10.90 -5.62
CA GLY A 762 -16.46 -12.23 -5.43
C GLY A 762 -16.51 -13.05 -6.72
N LEU A 763 -16.76 -12.41 -7.87
CA LEU A 763 -16.72 -13.07 -9.18
C LEU A 763 -15.30 -13.36 -9.64
N LEU A 764 -14.32 -12.51 -9.30
CA LEU A 764 -12.90 -12.77 -9.54
C LEU A 764 -12.41 -14.01 -8.77
N MET A 765 -12.90 -14.23 -7.55
CA MET A 765 -12.61 -15.45 -6.77
C MET A 765 -13.05 -16.73 -7.48
N ASP A 766 -14.13 -16.69 -8.27
CA ASP A 766 -14.60 -17.85 -9.04
C ASP A 766 -13.96 -17.92 -10.43
N ALA A 767 -13.87 -16.81 -11.15
CA ALA A 767 -13.20 -16.72 -12.44
C ALA A 767 -11.73 -17.16 -12.34
N GLY A 768 -11.05 -16.76 -11.26
CA GLY A 768 -9.64 -17.08 -11.05
C GLY A 768 -9.34 -18.57 -10.80
N LYS A 769 -10.37 -19.41 -10.62
CA LYS A 769 -10.19 -20.88 -10.54
C LYS A 769 -9.92 -21.51 -11.90
N VAL A 770 -10.39 -20.89 -12.99
CA VAL A 770 -10.40 -21.51 -14.33
C VAL A 770 -9.92 -20.61 -15.47
N CYS A 771 -9.91 -19.30 -15.29
CA CYS A 771 -9.45 -18.34 -16.29
C CYS A 771 -7.99 -17.94 -16.04
N SER A 772 -7.26 -17.64 -17.10
CA SER A 772 -5.93 -17.02 -17.01
C SER A 772 -6.00 -15.53 -16.68
N LEU A 773 -4.84 -14.97 -16.32
CA LEU A 773 -4.68 -13.56 -16.00
C LEU A 773 -5.02 -12.67 -17.19
N GLY A 774 -4.54 -13.05 -18.39
CA GLY A 774 -4.83 -12.36 -19.64
C GLY A 774 -6.29 -12.46 -20.05
N GLU A 775 -6.94 -13.60 -19.89
CA GLU A 775 -8.39 -13.75 -20.15
C GLU A 775 -9.21 -12.78 -19.30
N ILE A 776 -8.96 -12.74 -17.98
CA ILE A 776 -9.67 -11.85 -17.06
C ILE A 776 -9.39 -10.38 -17.40
N THR A 777 -8.12 -10.03 -17.66
CA THR A 777 -7.71 -8.66 -17.96
C THR A 777 -8.33 -8.15 -19.25
N ASN A 778 -8.30 -8.95 -20.33
CA ASN A 778 -8.90 -8.59 -21.61
C ASN A 778 -10.43 -8.45 -21.51
N ALA A 779 -11.10 -9.36 -20.79
CA ALA A 779 -12.54 -9.24 -20.56
C ALA A 779 -12.89 -7.94 -19.84
N LEU A 780 -12.10 -7.53 -18.84
CA LEU A 780 -12.29 -6.26 -18.14
C LEU A 780 -11.85 -5.04 -18.95
N PHE A 781 -10.95 -5.14 -19.94
CA PHE A 781 -10.65 -4.03 -20.83
C PHE A 781 -11.87 -3.62 -21.67
N GLU A 782 -12.68 -4.59 -22.09
CA GLU A 782 -13.90 -4.34 -22.86
C GLU A 782 -14.96 -3.57 -22.04
N VAL A 783 -14.94 -3.70 -20.70
CA VAL A 783 -16.00 -3.20 -19.80
C VAL A 783 -15.53 -2.39 -18.59
N GLY A 784 -14.25 -2.03 -18.52
CA GLY A 784 -13.66 -1.18 -17.47
C GLY A 784 -12.72 -0.12 -18.03
N GLY A 785 -12.44 -0.21 -19.32
CA GLY A 785 -11.58 0.72 -20.05
C GLY A 785 -10.10 0.47 -19.81
N GLN A 786 -9.32 0.54 -20.89
CA GLN A 786 -7.87 0.56 -20.82
C GLN A 786 -7.37 1.90 -20.29
N TYR A 787 -6.25 1.88 -19.56
CA TYR A 787 -5.56 3.09 -19.14
C TYR A 787 -5.20 3.93 -20.38
N ARG A 788 -5.66 5.18 -20.40
CA ARG A 788 -5.24 6.17 -21.37
C ARG A 788 -4.03 6.90 -20.80
N ARG A 789 -2.87 6.80 -21.46
CA ARG A 789 -1.71 7.59 -21.08
C ARG A 789 -2.10 9.07 -21.14
N ASN A 790 -1.90 9.78 -20.03
CA ASN A 790 -2.31 11.17 -19.92
C ASN A 790 -1.42 12.14 -20.72
N MET A 791 -0.37 11.66 -21.42
CA MET A 791 0.50 12.45 -22.32
C MET A 791 0.23 12.21 -23.80
#